data_AF-A0A1H7R9E4-F1
#
_entry.id   AF-A0A1H7R9E4-F1
#
_cell.length_a   1.000
_cell.length_b   1.000
_cell.length_c   1.000
_cell.angle_alpha   90.00
_cell.angle_beta   90.00
_cell.angle_gamma   90.00
#
_symmetry.space_group_name_H-M   'P 1'
#
loop_
_entity.id
_entity.type
_entity.pdbx_description
1 polymer ?
#
loop_
_entity_poly.entity_id
_entity_poly.type
_entity_poly.pdbx_seq_one_letter_code
_entity_poly.pdbx_strand_id
1 'polypeptide(L)'
;MPPADPTWLHYRPDKENPRLPFAEFMKTTAFKDIQQQFLGNVDRCELFAAQHFSRDEADAIREGFAAFRYKLMEEDGLSWIGIDCLPVLYGIGKQSFDSFCMLLHHPAIELNVRKTALRELASQVKTCMSTGPAFIHALMQVQRPDGTLRGQYWQVLQELMDEVVRKFVRTVWEDRKGDDIELMETHLVNRFRLELRLPGALPKDVVSEALNLVSPEEVRECAELLLRDCRPATVALALAGRYRERLLDRTAELLGTASSQIDLADQTHMSRLLAAARELAPTFQGTSLNSLIKEDVDNGTFCWRADDSLVAYDLLQELEKQGLIQRPELGTLLLSESSNTPWALRHVDRRLVYLQEYFPSAGETGMLEGVRVEHLLLAKPQRDEAAYRRLVDTVLEAESPQALMRFPIEALGSAEQAGHLLRRLGPDRSKNWLDLQRLQEDVIGHLLTAATQDGHAAIVQAIFKRQSGRNPMWFLAQCGGPSILPQAFSSGSGDTFVAWAEMSRRAVSVMPASTLKVLLEDARGNSLVSQVLMKSDVLALSALLDLIEQGQACGKFKGHEYAGLLLAPIQEAMAEGRVEHLKVLGAHALQGASRNWLTALTLQPLLEGPNLWQGCLGAVNGQSVEAVRWFKSVVIQAGEARYLTPLQAGMLLCGKPTSISAQAVAAGVGDHAVLAEVLDGVVKAAHRGWVTPKQVEQALCLKDSNQLSGLASIMLQVGESCAEVWTDTVIALHVDRLLTPDHVVLLLASPSATDPEWERMTPGLIGAPLPHFLCWLADEEAEAATAQGAIYLAPEHRMDHWGNALIRLFKAGCLESAQVVDLLAGWNRGEPALPVAMRRGKLTTMAALMRTYARFRSQDLIDEPRLVGLLQVLPKSPAGTQAQPRVPLEAVSDYVSAVVQMAVEGLLSERASVSLITPYLSEEFDAGDLAARERAVKMVENAVRSKVENAPVRRNSR
;
A
#
# COMPACT_ATOMS: atom_id res chain seq x y z
N MET A 1 -8.30 -35.35 30.22
CA MET A 1 -7.07 -36.13 30.52
C MET A 1 -7.16 -36.70 31.93
N PRO A 2 -6.58 -37.89 32.19
CA PRO A 2 -6.42 -38.36 33.55
C PRO A 2 -5.58 -37.35 34.35
N PRO A 3 -5.90 -37.10 35.64
CA PRO A 3 -5.09 -36.23 36.47
C PRO A 3 -3.66 -36.77 36.55
N ALA A 4 -2.68 -35.88 36.47
CA ALA A 4 -1.29 -36.26 36.68
C ALA A 4 -1.12 -36.88 38.07
N ASP A 5 -0.26 -37.89 38.19
CA ASP A 5 0.07 -38.47 39.47
C ASP A 5 0.70 -37.38 40.37
N PRO A 6 0.10 -37.05 41.54
CA PRO A 6 0.59 -35.98 42.38
C PRO A 6 2.00 -36.24 42.94
N THR A 7 2.49 -37.49 42.83
CA THR A 7 3.84 -37.88 43.25
C THR A 7 4.92 -37.60 42.20
N TRP A 8 4.54 -37.20 40.99
CA TRP A 8 5.50 -36.90 39.92
C TRP A 8 6.20 -35.57 40.15
N LEU A 9 7.53 -35.63 40.08
CA LEU A 9 8.43 -34.50 40.27
C LEU A 9 8.99 -34.05 38.92
N HIS A 10 9.21 -32.74 38.81
CA HIS A 10 9.87 -32.10 37.67
C HIS A 10 10.47 -30.77 38.09
N TYR A 11 11.54 -30.36 37.40
CA TYR A 11 12.18 -29.07 37.64
C TYR A 11 11.23 -27.91 37.26
N ARG A 12 10.95 -27.02 38.22
CA ARG A 12 10.12 -25.82 38.04
C ARG A 12 10.85 -24.59 38.60
N PRO A 13 11.49 -23.77 37.75
CA PRO A 13 12.23 -22.60 38.23
C PRO A 13 11.35 -21.63 39.03
N ASP A 14 10.07 -21.49 38.68
CA ASP A 14 9.20 -20.42 39.17
C ASP A 14 8.57 -20.66 40.56
N LYS A 15 8.58 -21.90 41.09
CA LYS A 15 7.83 -22.26 42.31
C LYS A 15 8.67 -22.45 43.56
N GLU A 16 9.96 -22.77 43.43
CA GLU A 16 10.79 -23.15 44.59
C GLU A 16 11.84 -22.09 44.93
N ASN A 17 12.38 -21.38 43.93
CA ASN A 17 13.05 -20.09 44.07
C ASN A 17 13.36 -19.63 42.64
N PRO A 18 12.79 -18.53 42.11
CA PRO A 18 13.01 -18.07 40.72
C PRO A 18 14.48 -17.69 40.39
N ARG A 19 15.39 -17.89 41.34
CA ARG A 19 16.83 -17.63 41.25
C ARG A 19 17.72 -18.86 41.48
N LEU A 20 17.16 -20.05 41.74
CA LEU A 20 17.94 -21.27 41.96
C LEU A 20 18.45 -21.76 40.58
N PRO A 21 19.74 -21.54 40.24
CA PRO A 21 20.29 -21.99 38.97
C PRO A 21 20.20 -23.51 38.91
N PHE A 22 20.00 -24.09 37.73
CA PHE A 22 19.86 -25.54 37.57
C PHE A 22 21.02 -26.33 38.24
N ALA A 23 22.23 -25.77 38.27
CA ALA A 23 23.40 -26.33 38.95
C ALA A 23 23.23 -26.55 40.47
N GLU A 24 22.39 -25.75 41.13
CA GLU A 24 22.04 -25.93 42.55
C GLU A 24 20.92 -26.95 42.72
N PHE A 25 19.97 -27.00 41.79
CA PHE A 25 18.92 -28.04 41.76
C PHE A 25 19.51 -29.45 41.67
N MET A 26 20.55 -29.65 40.85
CA MET A 26 21.25 -30.94 40.73
C MET A 26 21.79 -31.49 42.06
N LYS A 27 22.03 -30.63 43.05
CA LYS A 27 22.54 -31.03 44.37
C LYS A 27 21.43 -31.49 45.33
N THR A 28 20.16 -31.34 44.95
CA THR A 28 19.00 -31.67 45.78
C THR A 28 18.65 -33.16 45.71
N THR A 29 17.89 -33.66 46.70
CA THR A 29 17.33 -35.02 46.66
C THR A 29 16.27 -35.17 45.57
N ALA A 30 15.49 -34.11 45.31
CA ALA A 30 14.45 -34.08 44.28
C ALA A 30 15.01 -34.38 42.87
N PHE A 31 16.24 -33.94 42.56
CA PHE A 31 16.90 -34.26 41.30
C PHE A 31 17.08 -35.78 41.11
N LYS A 32 17.56 -36.48 42.14
CA LYS A 32 17.72 -37.95 42.11
C LYS A 32 16.38 -38.67 42.02
N ASP A 33 15.36 -38.17 42.72
CA ASP A 33 14.00 -38.73 42.65
C ASP A 33 13.42 -38.61 41.23
N ILE A 34 13.64 -37.49 40.54
CA ILE A 34 13.24 -37.32 39.13
C ILE A 34 13.96 -38.30 38.22
N GLN A 35 15.27 -38.50 38.40
CA GLN A 35 16.03 -39.49 37.63
C GLN A 35 15.45 -40.90 37.82
N GLN A 36 15.13 -41.30 39.05
CA GLN A 36 14.49 -42.60 39.31
C GLN A 36 13.11 -42.71 38.65
N GLN A 37 12.32 -41.64 38.68
CA GLN A 37 11.03 -41.61 37.97
C GLN A 37 11.18 -41.72 36.45
N PHE A 38 12.21 -41.11 35.85
CA PHE A 38 12.53 -41.31 34.43
C PHE A 38 12.78 -42.78 34.13
N LEU A 39 13.63 -43.44 34.92
CA LEU A 39 13.95 -44.86 34.75
C LEU A 39 12.71 -45.74 34.89
N GLY A 40 11.88 -45.49 35.91
CA GLY A 40 10.63 -46.22 36.09
C GLY A 40 9.65 -46.06 34.91
N ASN A 41 9.62 -44.88 34.28
CA ASN A 41 8.82 -44.66 33.07
C ASN A 41 9.40 -45.31 31.82
N VAL A 42 10.73 -45.41 31.71
CA VAL A 42 11.39 -46.21 30.67
C VAL A 42 10.99 -47.68 30.80
N ASP A 43 11.00 -48.23 32.02
CA ASP A 43 10.61 -49.63 32.25
C ASP A 43 9.15 -49.88 31.85
N ARG A 44 8.25 -48.90 32.07
CA ARG A 44 6.84 -48.96 31.61
C ARG A 44 6.74 -48.98 30.08
N CYS A 45 7.56 -48.19 29.38
CA CYS A 45 7.63 -48.19 27.92
C CYS A 45 8.13 -49.54 27.38
N GLU A 46 9.16 -50.11 27.99
CA GLU A 46 9.70 -51.42 27.61
C GLU A 46 8.68 -52.55 27.86
N LEU A 47 7.94 -52.48 28.97
CA LEU A 47 6.86 -53.42 29.26
C LEU A 47 5.74 -53.34 28.23
N PHE A 48 5.30 -52.12 27.88
CA PHE A 48 4.30 -51.91 26.83
C PHE A 48 4.78 -52.46 25.48
N ALA A 49 6.06 -52.23 25.15
CA ALA A 49 6.67 -52.75 23.93
C ALA A 49 6.62 -54.29 23.89
N ALA A 50 7.00 -54.95 24.99
CA ALA A 50 6.96 -56.40 25.11
C ALA A 50 5.55 -57.00 24.97
N GLN A 51 4.51 -56.24 25.36
CA GLN A 51 3.11 -56.69 25.30
C GLN A 51 2.47 -56.52 23.90
N HIS A 52 2.88 -55.50 23.13
CA HIS A 52 2.11 -55.04 21.96
C HIS A 52 2.89 -55.00 20.63
N PHE A 53 4.19 -55.26 20.62
CA PHE A 53 5.03 -55.25 19.42
C PHE A 53 5.53 -56.65 19.06
N SER A 54 6.06 -56.80 17.84
CA SER A 54 6.84 -58.00 17.52
C SER A 54 8.10 -58.03 18.38
N ARG A 55 8.70 -59.22 18.53
CA ARG A 55 9.92 -59.39 19.31
C ARG A 55 11.05 -58.47 18.83
N ASP A 56 11.27 -58.41 17.52
CA ASP A 56 12.33 -57.60 16.91
C ASP A 56 12.08 -56.09 17.13
N GLU A 57 10.83 -55.62 16.99
CA GLU A 57 10.47 -54.23 17.27
C GLU A 57 10.63 -53.88 18.76
N ALA A 58 10.23 -54.77 19.65
CA ALA A 58 10.37 -54.58 21.09
C ALA A 58 11.85 -54.54 21.52
N ASP A 59 12.69 -55.37 20.91
CA ASP A 59 14.14 -55.38 21.15
C ASP A 59 14.79 -54.06 20.64
N ALA A 60 14.38 -53.56 19.47
CA ALA A 60 14.86 -52.26 18.96
C ALA A 60 14.42 -51.07 19.85
N ILE A 61 13.18 -51.10 20.36
CA ILE A 61 12.70 -50.09 21.32
C ILE A 61 13.53 -50.14 22.61
N ARG A 62 13.79 -51.34 23.14
CA ARG A 62 14.63 -51.54 24.33
C ARG A 62 16.06 -51.02 24.11
N GLU A 63 16.65 -51.25 22.95
CA GLU A 63 17.98 -50.72 22.61
C GLU A 63 18.01 -49.19 22.65
N GLY A 64 17.02 -48.52 22.07
CA GLY A 64 16.90 -47.06 22.10
C GLY A 64 16.82 -46.50 23.52
N PHE A 65 16.01 -47.11 24.38
CA PHE A 65 15.89 -46.72 25.78
C PHE A 65 17.10 -47.10 26.64
N ALA A 66 17.78 -48.21 26.35
CA ALA A 66 19.03 -48.58 27.00
C ALA A 66 20.13 -47.55 26.72
N ALA A 67 20.21 -47.04 25.48
CA ALA A 67 21.12 -45.96 25.12
C ALA A 67 20.78 -44.66 25.87
N PHE A 68 19.49 -44.31 26.00
CA PHE A 68 19.07 -43.16 26.82
C PHE A 68 19.41 -43.35 28.31
N ARG A 69 19.14 -44.54 28.87
CA ARG A 69 19.46 -44.89 30.27
C ARG A 69 20.95 -44.74 30.56
N TYR A 70 21.81 -45.27 29.69
CA TYR A 70 23.26 -45.11 29.81
C TYR A 70 23.67 -43.64 29.85
N LYS A 71 23.17 -42.83 28.91
CA LYS A 71 23.50 -41.40 28.80
C LYS A 71 22.97 -40.56 29.95
N LEU A 72 21.78 -40.86 30.46
CA LEU A 72 21.17 -40.15 31.59
C LEU A 72 21.97 -40.37 32.89
N MET A 73 22.56 -41.56 33.05
CA MET A 73 23.32 -41.94 34.24
C MET A 73 24.81 -41.52 34.17
N GLU A 74 25.36 -41.37 32.96
CA GLU A 74 26.73 -40.86 32.77
C GLU A 74 26.77 -39.35 33.03
N GLU A 75 27.47 -38.94 34.10
CA GLU A 75 27.57 -37.56 34.58
C GLU A 75 26.21 -36.84 34.67
N ASP A 76 25.17 -37.56 35.09
CA ASP A 76 23.79 -37.04 35.19
C ASP A 76 23.24 -36.45 33.87
N GLY A 77 23.74 -36.94 32.72
CA GLY A 77 23.37 -36.47 31.39
C GLY A 77 24.18 -35.27 30.89
N LEU A 78 25.07 -34.70 31.70
CA LEU A 78 25.80 -33.47 31.39
C LEU A 78 26.67 -33.60 30.13
N SER A 79 27.43 -34.69 30.00
CA SER A 79 28.37 -34.89 28.88
C SER A 79 27.69 -35.07 27.54
N TRP A 80 26.41 -35.47 27.53
CA TRP A 80 25.69 -35.85 26.32
C TRP A 80 24.62 -34.87 25.90
N ILE A 81 23.87 -34.35 26.87
CA ILE A 81 22.70 -33.50 26.63
C ILE A 81 23.12 -32.02 26.62
N GLY A 82 24.20 -31.68 27.33
CA GLY A 82 24.73 -30.32 27.45
C GLY A 82 24.02 -29.52 28.54
N ILE A 83 24.78 -28.67 29.23
CA ILE A 83 24.31 -27.92 30.40
C ILE A 83 23.07 -27.05 30.14
N ASP A 84 22.97 -26.49 28.93
CA ASP A 84 21.87 -25.61 28.53
C ASP A 84 20.55 -26.35 28.28
N CYS A 85 20.62 -27.66 27.97
CA CYS A 85 19.45 -28.48 27.64
C CYS A 85 18.91 -29.29 28.82
N LEU A 86 19.70 -29.49 29.89
CA LEU A 86 19.27 -30.23 31.08
C LEU A 86 18.05 -29.60 31.78
N PRO A 87 17.91 -28.26 31.92
CA PRO A 87 16.70 -27.66 32.48
C PRO A 87 15.43 -28.04 31.70
N VAL A 88 15.52 -28.10 30.37
CA VAL A 88 14.41 -28.48 29.50
C VAL A 88 14.08 -29.96 29.68
N LEU A 89 15.09 -30.83 29.73
CA LEU A 89 14.90 -32.27 29.95
C LEU A 89 14.22 -32.56 31.29
N TYR A 90 14.77 -32.05 32.39
CA TYR A 90 14.29 -32.33 33.74
C TYR A 90 13.05 -31.54 34.15
N GLY A 91 12.73 -30.47 33.42
CA GLY A 91 11.51 -29.68 33.58
C GLY A 91 10.39 -30.18 32.66
N ILE A 92 10.18 -29.46 31.55
CA ILE A 92 9.05 -29.73 30.64
C ILE A 92 9.18 -31.08 29.93
N GLY A 93 10.39 -31.53 29.59
CA GLY A 93 10.63 -32.83 28.95
C GLY A 93 10.19 -34.00 29.82
N LYS A 94 10.53 -33.99 31.11
CA LYS A 94 10.07 -34.97 32.11
C LYS A 94 8.55 -34.96 32.22
N GLN A 95 7.95 -33.79 32.38
CA GLN A 95 6.50 -33.66 32.45
C GLN A 95 5.81 -34.22 31.19
N SER A 96 6.40 -34.00 30.02
CA SER A 96 5.89 -34.56 28.77
C SER A 96 6.03 -36.08 28.71
N PHE A 97 7.17 -36.63 29.14
CA PHE A 97 7.40 -38.07 29.15
C PHE A 97 6.46 -38.81 30.13
N ASP A 98 6.28 -38.25 31.32
CA ASP A 98 5.30 -38.68 32.32
C ASP A 98 3.89 -38.78 31.72
N SER A 99 3.45 -37.70 31.07
CA SER A 99 2.14 -37.63 30.41
C SER A 99 2.04 -38.63 29.25
N PHE A 100 3.13 -38.81 28.49
CA PHE A 100 3.19 -39.79 27.40
C PHE A 100 3.01 -41.20 27.94
N CYS A 101 3.73 -41.59 29.00
CA CYS A 101 3.63 -42.93 29.59
C CYS A 101 2.23 -43.21 30.16
N MET A 102 1.56 -42.20 30.71
CA MET A 102 0.16 -42.30 31.12
C MET A 102 -0.77 -42.57 29.93
N LEU A 103 -0.63 -41.79 28.84
CA LEU A 103 -1.46 -41.93 27.65
C LEU A 103 -1.16 -43.23 26.88
N LEU A 104 0.08 -43.73 26.93
CA LEU A 104 0.47 -45.01 26.35
C LEU A 104 -0.37 -46.17 26.89
N HIS A 105 -0.82 -46.09 28.14
CA HIS A 105 -1.66 -47.12 28.76
C HIS A 105 -3.16 -46.82 28.67
N HIS A 106 -3.56 -45.69 28.07
CA HIS A 106 -4.96 -45.27 28.04
C HIS A 106 -5.74 -46.04 26.95
N PRO A 107 -6.78 -46.82 27.32
CA PRO A 107 -7.47 -47.71 26.39
C PRO A 107 -8.25 -46.98 25.29
N ALA A 108 -8.70 -45.75 25.55
CA ALA A 108 -9.40 -44.95 24.54
C ALA A 108 -8.50 -44.44 23.39
N ILE A 109 -7.18 -44.65 23.45
CA ILE A 109 -6.28 -44.31 22.34
C ILE A 109 -6.05 -45.55 21.50
N GLU A 110 -6.21 -45.43 20.18
CA GLU A 110 -5.96 -46.53 19.27
C GLU A 110 -4.56 -47.11 19.47
N LEU A 111 -4.45 -48.44 19.49
CA LEU A 111 -3.19 -49.13 19.73
C LEU A 111 -2.12 -48.75 18.71
N ASN A 112 -2.47 -48.58 17.44
CA ASN A 112 -1.52 -48.23 16.38
C ASN A 112 -0.89 -46.84 16.58
N VAL A 113 -1.67 -45.86 17.05
CA VAL A 113 -1.16 -44.52 17.39
C VAL A 113 -0.15 -44.61 18.52
N ARG A 114 -0.50 -45.32 19.59
CA ARG A 114 0.40 -45.56 20.73
C ARG A 114 1.68 -46.28 20.32
N LYS A 115 1.56 -47.30 19.46
CA LYS A 115 2.71 -48.05 18.94
C LYS A 115 3.63 -47.16 18.09
N THR A 116 3.05 -46.35 17.21
CA THR A 116 3.81 -45.46 16.31
C THR A 116 4.58 -44.42 17.10
N ALA A 117 3.92 -43.74 18.04
CA ALA A 117 4.58 -42.73 18.87
C ALA A 117 5.69 -43.32 19.76
N LEU A 118 5.51 -44.54 20.30
CA LEU A 118 6.56 -45.21 21.08
C LEU A 118 7.76 -45.61 20.20
N ARG A 119 7.50 -46.11 18.99
CA ARG A 119 8.55 -46.46 18.02
C ARG A 119 9.39 -45.23 17.65
N GLU A 120 8.70 -44.13 17.34
CA GLU A 120 9.37 -42.87 17.01
C GLU A 120 10.13 -42.31 18.21
N LEU A 121 9.53 -42.31 19.40
CA LEU A 121 10.20 -41.87 20.61
C LEU A 121 11.50 -42.65 20.84
N ALA A 122 11.44 -43.98 20.81
CA ALA A 122 12.61 -44.84 20.98
C ALA A 122 13.70 -44.56 19.93
N SER A 123 13.29 -44.24 18.69
CA SER A 123 14.23 -43.88 17.62
C SER A 123 14.91 -42.52 17.84
N GLN A 124 14.26 -41.58 18.54
CA GLN A 124 14.74 -40.21 18.74
C GLN A 124 15.58 -40.07 20.02
N VAL A 125 15.17 -40.71 21.12
CA VAL A 125 15.86 -40.62 22.42
C VAL A 125 17.26 -41.23 22.42
N LYS A 126 17.60 -42.03 21.40
CA LYS A 126 18.98 -42.48 21.18
C LYS A 126 19.93 -41.33 20.80
N THR A 127 19.42 -40.17 20.36
CA THR A 127 20.23 -39.00 19.95
C THR A 127 20.32 -37.97 21.10
N CYS A 128 21.52 -37.48 21.38
CA CYS A 128 21.85 -36.90 22.70
C CYS A 128 21.24 -35.52 22.99
N MET A 129 21.24 -34.58 22.03
CA MET A 129 20.79 -33.19 22.28
C MET A 129 19.29 -32.95 22.08
N SER A 130 18.51 -33.98 21.71
CA SER A 130 17.10 -33.82 21.32
C SER A 130 16.11 -34.54 22.24
N THR A 131 16.57 -35.15 23.34
CA THR A 131 15.72 -36.03 24.17
C THR A 131 14.52 -35.31 24.80
N GLY A 132 14.70 -34.10 25.35
CA GLY A 132 13.59 -33.29 25.85
C GLY A 132 12.54 -32.99 24.76
N PRO A 133 12.94 -32.41 23.62
CA PRO A 133 12.08 -32.25 22.44
C PRO A 133 11.42 -33.55 21.95
N ALA A 134 12.13 -34.69 21.98
CA ALA A 134 11.59 -35.98 21.57
C ALA A 134 10.43 -36.43 22.47
N PHE A 135 10.51 -36.21 23.79
CA PHE A 135 9.39 -36.49 24.70
C PHE A 135 8.18 -35.61 24.42
N ILE A 136 8.41 -34.33 24.16
CA ILE A 136 7.34 -33.38 23.79
C ILE A 136 6.68 -33.84 22.48
N HIS A 137 7.48 -34.18 21.47
CA HIS A 137 7.00 -34.66 20.17
C HIS A 137 6.18 -35.95 20.29
N ALA A 138 6.69 -36.95 21.01
CA ALA A 138 5.99 -38.21 21.21
C ALA A 138 4.67 -38.02 21.96
N LEU A 139 4.65 -37.15 22.98
CA LEU A 139 3.42 -36.76 23.66
C LEU A 139 2.44 -36.13 22.67
N MET A 140 2.89 -35.18 21.85
CA MET A 140 2.06 -34.52 20.85
C MET A 140 1.50 -35.52 19.84
N GLN A 141 2.26 -36.51 19.39
CA GLN A 141 1.77 -37.54 18.47
C GLN A 141 0.66 -38.40 19.07
N VAL A 142 0.80 -38.81 20.34
CA VAL A 142 -0.26 -39.58 21.03
C VAL A 142 -1.49 -38.71 21.31
N GLN A 143 -1.28 -37.42 21.58
CA GLN A 143 -2.36 -36.47 21.81
C GLN A 143 -3.05 -36.04 20.52
N ARG A 144 -2.33 -35.97 19.40
CA ARG A 144 -2.79 -35.39 18.13
C ARG A 144 -2.64 -36.37 16.95
N PRO A 145 -3.30 -37.55 17.00
CA PRO A 145 -3.24 -38.44 15.85
C PRO A 145 -3.91 -37.81 14.63
N ASP A 146 -3.18 -37.74 13.52
CA ASP A 146 -3.68 -37.21 12.26
C ASP A 146 -4.94 -37.96 11.79
N GLY A 147 -5.87 -37.23 11.17
CA GLY A 147 -7.09 -37.82 10.63
C GLY A 147 -8.12 -38.29 11.67
N THR A 148 -7.95 -37.97 12.96
CA THR A 148 -8.92 -38.32 14.03
C THR A 148 -9.60 -37.07 14.62
N LEU A 149 -10.77 -37.26 15.26
CA LEU A 149 -11.47 -36.17 15.96
C LEU A 149 -10.59 -35.55 17.04
N ARG A 150 -9.86 -36.38 17.77
CA ARG A 150 -8.90 -35.96 18.80
C ARG A 150 -7.80 -35.06 18.22
N GLY A 151 -7.22 -35.47 17.09
CA GLY A 151 -6.22 -34.65 16.39
C GLY A 151 -6.78 -33.30 15.98
N GLN A 152 -7.98 -33.30 15.37
CA GLN A 152 -8.67 -32.07 14.98
C GLN A 152 -8.98 -31.18 16.19
N TYR A 153 -9.44 -31.75 17.31
CA TYR A 153 -9.72 -31.01 18.55
C TYR A 153 -8.51 -30.22 19.04
N TRP A 154 -7.36 -30.87 19.16
CA TRP A 154 -6.15 -30.21 19.65
C TRP A 154 -5.60 -29.18 18.66
N GLN A 155 -5.76 -29.43 17.37
CA GLN A 155 -5.38 -28.48 16.34
C GLN A 155 -6.23 -27.21 16.44
N VAL A 156 -7.55 -27.35 16.46
CA VAL A 156 -8.50 -26.23 16.62
C VAL A 156 -8.28 -25.49 17.92
N LEU A 157 -8.11 -26.21 19.03
CA LEU A 157 -7.85 -25.59 20.33
C LEU A 157 -6.56 -24.76 20.29
N GLN A 158 -5.50 -25.25 19.66
CA GLN A 158 -4.26 -24.48 19.52
C GLN A 158 -4.46 -23.22 18.67
N GLU A 159 -5.16 -23.33 17.53
CA GLU A 159 -5.44 -22.18 16.66
C GLU A 159 -6.26 -21.11 17.38
N LEU A 160 -7.29 -21.52 18.13
CA LEU A 160 -8.09 -20.61 18.96
C LEU A 160 -7.25 -19.95 20.05
N MET A 161 -6.36 -20.68 20.72
CA MET A 161 -5.45 -20.09 21.71
C MET A 161 -4.52 -19.06 21.06
N ASP A 162 -3.94 -19.38 19.90
CA ASP A 162 -3.05 -18.49 19.17
C ASP A 162 -3.79 -17.22 18.69
N GLU A 163 -5.04 -17.35 18.23
CA GLU A 163 -5.89 -16.22 17.86
C GLU A 163 -6.25 -15.32 19.05
N VAL A 164 -6.65 -15.91 20.19
CA VAL A 164 -7.00 -15.15 21.40
C VAL A 164 -5.79 -14.38 21.93
N VAL A 165 -4.62 -15.02 22.00
CA VAL A 165 -3.38 -14.34 22.45
C VAL A 165 -3.03 -13.19 21.49
N ARG A 166 -3.11 -13.42 20.18
CA ARG A 166 -2.86 -12.38 19.16
C ARG A 166 -3.81 -11.19 19.32
N LYS A 167 -5.11 -11.44 19.47
CA LYS A 167 -6.13 -10.40 19.66
C LYS A 167 -5.87 -9.59 20.93
N PHE A 168 -5.49 -10.26 22.01
CA PHE A 168 -5.12 -9.60 23.27
C PHE A 168 -3.89 -8.71 23.09
N VAL A 169 -2.82 -9.22 22.46
CA VAL A 169 -1.60 -8.46 22.17
C VAL A 169 -1.92 -7.19 21.38
N ARG A 170 -2.72 -7.28 20.32
CA ARG A 170 -3.12 -6.10 19.53
C ARG A 170 -3.88 -5.08 20.38
N THR A 171 -4.81 -5.54 21.20
CA THR A 171 -5.62 -4.65 22.07
C THR A 171 -4.74 -3.90 23.07
N VAL A 172 -3.86 -4.62 23.79
CA VAL A 172 -2.99 -4.02 24.82
C VAL A 172 -1.91 -3.11 24.19
N TRP A 173 -1.50 -3.40 22.96
CA TRP A 173 -0.44 -2.64 22.29
C TRP A 173 -0.93 -1.46 21.45
N GLU A 174 -2.18 -1.48 20.97
CA GLU A 174 -2.83 -0.30 20.38
C GLU A 174 -2.86 0.88 21.37
N ASP A 175 -2.98 0.60 22.67
CA ASP A 175 -2.90 1.60 23.74
C ASP A 175 -1.46 2.14 23.96
N ARG A 176 -0.44 1.37 23.59
CA ARG A 176 0.97 1.73 23.69
C ARG A 176 1.44 2.35 22.37
N LYS A 177 1.16 3.64 22.17
CA LYS A 177 1.51 4.49 21.02
C LYS A 177 2.94 4.31 20.44
N GLY A 178 3.19 3.23 19.70
CA GLY A 178 4.49 2.93 19.08
C GLY A 178 4.30 2.26 17.72
N ASP A 179 5.07 2.70 16.73
CA ASP A 179 4.87 2.42 15.30
C ASP A 179 5.29 0.98 14.86
N ASP A 180 5.56 0.05 15.78
CA ASP A 180 6.18 -1.26 15.49
C ASP A 180 5.33 -2.49 15.91
N ILE A 181 3.99 -2.40 15.96
CA ILE A 181 3.13 -3.56 16.31
C ILE A 181 3.42 -4.77 15.41
N GLU A 182 3.55 -4.56 14.10
CA GLU A 182 3.78 -5.66 13.15
C GLU A 182 5.13 -6.34 13.37
N LEU A 183 6.15 -5.60 13.81
CA LEU A 183 7.46 -6.15 14.13
C LEU A 183 7.48 -6.85 15.49
N MET A 184 6.63 -6.45 16.44
CA MET A 184 6.67 -6.94 17.82
C MET A 184 5.59 -7.98 18.19
N GLU A 185 4.51 -8.09 17.41
CA GLU A 185 3.38 -8.99 17.67
C GLU A 185 3.85 -10.43 17.92
N THR A 186 4.69 -10.96 17.02
CA THR A 186 5.16 -12.35 17.09
C THR A 186 5.92 -12.63 18.39
N HIS A 187 6.80 -11.71 18.81
CA HIS A 187 7.60 -11.87 20.02
C HIS A 187 6.74 -11.76 21.29
N LEU A 188 5.75 -10.87 21.31
CA LEU A 188 4.82 -10.74 22.42
C LEU A 188 3.90 -11.97 22.53
N VAL A 189 3.37 -12.46 21.41
CA VAL A 189 2.59 -13.70 21.36
C VAL A 189 3.43 -14.87 21.90
N ASN A 190 4.69 -15.00 21.46
CA ASN A 190 5.61 -16.03 21.97
C ASN A 190 5.86 -15.87 23.47
N ARG A 191 6.05 -14.64 23.97
CA ARG A 191 6.23 -14.39 25.39
C ARG A 191 5.00 -14.77 26.20
N PHE A 192 3.80 -14.38 25.79
CA PHE A 192 2.55 -14.80 26.46
C PHE A 192 2.40 -16.32 26.45
N ARG A 193 2.69 -16.99 25.32
CA ARG A 193 2.66 -18.46 25.24
C ARG A 193 3.63 -19.12 26.22
N LEU A 194 4.82 -18.55 26.40
CA LEU A 194 5.81 -19.02 27.37
C LEU A 194 5.31 -18.85 28.81
N GLU A 195 4.85 -17.65 29.16
CA GLU A 195 4.33 -17.34 30.52
C GLU A 195 3.12 -18.19 30.89
N LEU A 196 2.21 -18.39 29.93
CA LEU A 196 0.99 -19.19 30.09
C LEU A 196 1.22 -20.69 29.90
N ARG A 197 2.45 -21.10 29.53
CA ARG A 197 2.84 -22.50 29.26
C ARG A 197 1.94 -23.19 28.24
N LEU A 198 1.60 -22.46 27.17
CA LEU A 198 0.76 -22.96 26.08
C LEU A 198 1.55 -23.94 25.18
N PRO A 199 0.88 -24.90 24.53
CA PRO A 199 1.53 -25.82 23.60
C PRO A 199 2.30 -25.06 22.51
N GLY A 200 3.49 -25.53 22.13
CA GLY A 200 4.32 -24.91 21.08
C GLY A 200 5.15 -23.70 21.53
N ALA A 201 5.06 -23.27 22.79
CA ALA A 201 5.95 -22.27 23.35
C ALA A 201 7.37 -22.85 23.52
N LEU A 202 8.34 -22.37 22.73
CA LEU A 202 9.75 -22.76 22.86
C LEU A 202 10.60 -21.52 23.13
N PRO A 203 11.56 -21.57 24.07
CA PRO A 203 12.43 -20.44 24.43
C PRO A 203 13.53 -20.17 23.39
N LYS A 204 13.22 -20.30 22.09
CA LYS A 204 14.20 -20.10 20.99
C LYS A 204 14.24 -18.68 20.45
N ASP A 205 13.37 -17.81 20.93
CA ASP A 205 13.22 -16.44 20.46
C ASP A 205 14.06 -15.49 21.34
N VAL A 206 15.19 -15.01 20.80
CA VAL A 206 16.17 -14.16 21.49
C VAL A 206 15.53 -12.90 22.07
N VAL A 207 14.47 -12.38 21.44
CA VAL A 207 13.78 -11.17 21.91
C VAL A 207 12.85 -11.50 23.07
N SER A 208 12.31 -12.72 23.15
CA SER A 208 11.48 -13.20 24.26
C SER A 208 12.25 -13.33 25.59
N GLU A 209 13.58 -13.19 25.57
CA GLU A 209 14.45 -13.19 26.77
C GLU A 209 14.50 -11.83 27.48
N ALA A 210 14.02 -10.75 26.85
CA ALA A 210 13.99 -9.44 27.50
C ALA A 210 13.07 -9.46 28.73
N LEU A 211 13.65 -9.17 29.90
CA LEU A 211 12.91 -9.07 31.16
C LEU A 211 11.91 -7.91 31.08
N ASN A 212 10.65 -8.17 31.45
CA ASN A 212 9.52 -7.21 31.50
C ASN A 212 8.83 -6.83 30.18
N LEU A 213 8.89 -7.68 29.14
CA LEU A 213 8.08 -7.50 27.93
C LEU A 213 6.56 -7.51 28.20
N VAL A 214 6.13 -8.38 29.12
CA VAL A 214 4.75 -8.53 29.57
C VAL A 214 4.70 -8.48 31.09
N SER A 215 3.68 -7.85 31.65
CA SER A 215 3.45 -7.77 33.08
C SER A 215 2.64 -8.97 33.60
N PRO A 216 2.75 -9.33 34.89
CA PRO A 216 1.93 -10.40 35.48
C PRO A 216 0.43 -10.15 35.38
N GLU A 217 0.00 -8.89 35.39
CA GLU A 217 -1.40 -8.50 35.24
C GLU A 217 -1.91 -8.81 33.83
N GLU A 218 -1.15 -8.44 32.80
CA GLU A 218 -1.47 -8.77 31.40
C GLU A 218 -1.49 -10.29 31.16
N VAL A 219 -0.59 -11.05 31.80
CA VAL A 219 -0.60 -12.52 31.73
C VAL A 219 -1.89 -13.08 32.34
N ARG A 220 -2.33 -12.56 33.48
CA ARG A 220 -3.58 -12.96 34.13
C ARG A 220 -4.81 -12.63 33.26
N GLU A 221 -4.87 -11.42 32.71
CA GLU A 221 -5.96 -11.00 31.82
C GLU A 221 -6.04 -11.88 30.57
N CYS A 222 -4.88 -12.17 29.95
CA CYS A 222 -4.80 -13.08 28.81
C CYS A 222 -5.28 -14.51 29.18
N ALA A 223 -4.92 -15.00 30.38
CA ALA A 223 -5.39 -16.30 30.87
C ALA A 223 -6.92 -16.34 31.04
N GLU A 224 -7.52 -15.27 31.59
CA GLU A 224 -8.97 -15.16 31.74
C GLU A 224 -9.69 -15.15 30.38
N LEU A 225 -9.13 -14.45 29.39
CA LEU A 225 -9.64 -14.47 28.01
C LEU A 225 -9.58 -15.87 27.38
N LEU A 226 -8.45 -16.58 27.53
CA LEU A 226 -8.32 -17.95 27.04
C LEU A 226 -9.34 -18.89 27.69
N LEU A 227 -9.55 -18.79 29.01
CA LEU A 227 -10.56 -19.59 29.71
C LEU A 227 -12.00 -19.27 29.29
N ARG A 228 -12.25 -18.04 28.84
CA ARG A 228 -13.56 -17.60 28.34
C ARG A 228 -13.81 -18.03 26.89
N ASP A 229 -12.80 -17.93 26.04
CA ASP A 229 -12.94 -18.03 24.58
C ASP A 229 -12.54 -19.41 24.05
N CYS A 230 -11.66 -20.16 24.72
CA CYS A 230 -11.29 -21.54 24.37
C CYS A 230 -12.14 -22.61 25.10
N ARG A 231 -13.39 -22.31 25.44
CA ARG A 231 -14.31 -23.26 26.07
C ARG A 231 -14.66 -24.43 25.13
N PRO A 232 -15.01 -25.62 25.64
CA PRO A 232 -15.37 -26.78 24.83
C PRO A 232 -16.42 -26.48 23.75
N ALA A 233 -17.44 -25.68 24.07
CA ALA A 233 -18.47 -25.27 23.11
C ALA A 233 -17.91 -24.44 21.94
N THR A 234 -16.93 -23.55 22.18
CA THR A 234 -16.26 -22.79 21.11
C THR A 234 -15.42 -23.70 20.22
N VAL A 235 -14.68 -24.63 20.83
CA VAL A 235 -13.87 -25.60 20.08
C VAL A 235 -14.77 -26.48 19.21
N ALA A 236 -15.92 -26.91 19.74
CA ALA A 236 -16.90 -27.71 19.00
C ALA A 236 -17.52 -26.93 17.82
N LEU A 237 -17.79 -25.63 17.97
CA LEU A 237 -18.24 -24.77 16.86
C LEU A 237 -17.20 -24.68 15.75
N ALA A 238 -15.94 -24.43 16.09
CA ALA A 238 -14.87 -24.36 15.10
C ALA A 238 -14.62 -25.72 14.41
N LEU A 239 -14.76 -26.83 15.15
CA LEU A 239 -14.73 -28.18 14.57
C LEU A 239 -15.92 -28.44 13.63
N ALA A 240 -17.11 -27.94 13.97
CA ALA A 240 -18.30 -28.07 13.13
C ALA A 240 -18.12 -27.33 11.79
N GLY A 241 -17.56 -26.12 11.82
CA GLY A 241 -17.21 -25.37 10.61
C GLY A 241 -16.23 -26.13 9.73
N ARG A 242 -15.16 -26.72 10.31
CA ARG A 242 -14.21 -27.56 9.57
C ARG A 242 -14.82 -28.83 8.99
N TYR A 243 -15.71 -29.48 9.74
CA TYR A 243 -16.42 -30.64 9.25
C TYR A 243 -17.27 -30.27 8.03
N ARG A 244 -18.03 -29.18 8.12
CA ARG A 244 -18.85 -28.66 7.02
C ARG A 244 -18.01 -28.31 5.79
N GLU A 245 -16.91 -27.58 5.97
CA GLU A 245 -15.99 -27.20 4.89
C GLU A 245 -15.46 -28.46 4.18
N ARG A 246 -14.87 -29.40 4.93
CA ARG A 246 -14.35 -30.66 4.36
C ARG A 246 -15.42 -31.50 3.69
N LEU A 247 -16.63 -31.52 4.26
CA LEU A 247 -17.76 -32.25 3.68
C LEU A 247 -18.18 -31.64 2.35
N LEU A 248 -18.28 -30.31 2.27
CA LEU A 248 -18.61 -29.60 1.05
C LEU A 248 -17.54 -29.79 -0.03
N ASP A 249 -16.26 -29.61 0.32
CA ASP A 249 -15.14 -29.78 -0.61
C ASP A 249 -15.07 -31.22 -1.14
N ARG A 250 -15.21 -32.20 -0.25
CA ARG A 250 -15.21 -33.59 -0.67
C ARG A 250 -16.43 -33.95 -1.54
N THR A 251 -17.59 -33.38 -1.24
CA THR A 251 -18.79 -33.56 -2.07
C THR A 251 -18.61 -32.92 -3.45
N ALA A 252 -18.02 -31.73 -3.50
CA ALA A 252 -17.69 -31.01 -4.72
C ALA A 252 -16.70 -31.79 -5.60
N GLU A 253 -15.65 -32.38 -5.00
CA GLU A 253 -14.71 -33.27 -5.68
C GLU A 253 -15.40 -34.49 -6.30
N LEU A 254 -16.32 -35.12 -5.56
CA LEU A 254 -17.08 -36.28 -6.04
C LEU A 254 -18.09 -35.92 -7.16
N LEU A 255 -18.51 -34.66 -7.23
CA LEU A 255 -19.42 -34.13 -8.26
C LEU A 255 -18.69 -33.51 -9.46
N GLY A 256 -17.43 -33.10 -9.29
CA GLY A 256 -16.70 -32.32 -10.29
C GLY A 256 -17.23 -30.88 -10.43
N THR A 257 -17.77 -30.30 -9.36
CA THR A 257 -18.36 -28.94 -9.33
C THR A 257 -17.71 -28.08 -8.26
N ALA A 258 -18.07 -26.79 -8.19
CA ALA A 258 -17.70 -25.95 -7.06
C ALA A 258 -18.60 -26.21 -5.83
N SER A 259 -18.08 -26.03 -4.61
CA SER A 259 -18.83 -26.23 -3.35
C SER A 259 -20.11 -25.39 -3.27
N SER A 260 -20.13 -24.20 -3.89
CA SER A 260 -21.30 -23.32 -3.96
C SER A 260 -22.43 -23.82 -4.87
N GLN A 261 -22.19 -24.86 -5.68
CA GLN A 261 -23.14 -25.41 -6.64
C GLN A 261 -23.83 -26.70 -6.14
N ILE A 262 -23.57 -27.11 -4.90
CA ILE A 262 -24.16 -28.31 -4.31
C ILE A 262 -25.64 -28.04 -3.99
N ASP A 263 -26.50 -28.40 -4.92
CA ASP A 263 -27.96 -28.44 -4.72
C ASP A 263 -28.39 -29.72 -3.99
N LEU A 264 -28.99 -29.59 -2.80
CA LEU A 264 -29.48 -30.72 -2.02
C LEU A 264 -30.87 -31.22 -2.46
N ALA A 265 -31.56 -30.51 -3.34
CA ALA A 265 -32.77 -31.01 -3.99
C ALA A 265 -32.45 -32.07 -5.06
N ASP A 266 -31.22 -32.10 -5.59
CA ASP A 266 -30.77 -33.12 -6.53
C ASP A 266 -30.38 -34.42 -5.81
N GLN A 267 -31.03 -35.53 -6.18
CA GLN A 267 -30.79 -36.85 -5.59
C GLN A 267 -29.35 -37.35 -5.81
N THR A 268 -28.73 -37.00 -6.94
CA THR A 268 -27.33 -37.31 -7.24
C THR A 268 -26.42 -36.60 -6.26
N HIS A 269 -26.63 -35.31 -6.04
CA HIS A 269 -25.85 -34.53 -5.08
C HIS A 269 -25.99 -35.06 -3.66
N MET A 270 -27.22 -35.37 -3.23
CA MET A 270 -27.48 -35.99 -1.92
C MET A 270 -26.76 -37.34 -1.76
N SER A 271 -26.73 -38.16 -2.82
CA SER A 271 -25.99 -39.43 -2.79
C SER A 271 -24.48 -39.25 -2.65
N ARG A 272 -23.90 -38.23 -3.30
CA ARG A 272 -22.47 -37.89 -3.18
C ARG A 272 -22.14 -37.29 -1.82
N LEU A 273 -23.03 -36.49 -1.27
CA LEU A 273 -22.91 -35.96 0.09
C LEU A 273 -22.86 -37.10 1.13
N LEU A 274 -23.75 -38.09 1.01
CA LEU A 274 -23.74 -39.27 1.89
C LEU A 274 -22.45 -40.08 1.75
N ALA A 275 -21.89 -40.18 0.54
CA ALA A 275 -20.60 -40.83 0.31
C ALA A 275 -19.45 -40.06 0.99
N ALA A 276 -19.38 -38.74 0.80
CA ALA A 276 -18.40 -37.87 1.46
C ALA A 276 -18.51 -37.94 2.99
N ALA A 277 -19.72 -37.94 3.54
CA ALA A 277 -19.95 -38.06 4.99
C ALA A 277 -19.43 -39.40 5.53
N ARG A 278 -19.58 -40.51 4.79
CA ARG A 278 -19.02 -41.82 5.17
C ARG A 278 -17.50 -41.83 5.15
N GLU A 279 -16.88 -41.17 4.18
CA GLU A 279 -15.41 -41.05 4.10
C GLU A 279 -14.84 -40.22 5.25
N LEU A 280 -15.57 -39.19 5.71
CA LEU A 280 -15.16 -38.34 6.84
C LEU A 280 -15.53 -38.89 8.22
N ALA A 281 -16.42 -39.88 8.29
CA ALA A 281 -16.89 -40.48 9.55
C ALA A 281 -15.77 -41.00 10.48
N PRO A 282 -14.65 -41.56 10.00
CA PRO A 282 -13.52 -41.95 10.86
C PRO A 282 -12.89 -40.74 11.59
N THR A 283 -12.90 -39.57 10.96
CA THR A 283 -12.37 -38.33 11.56
C THR A 283 -13.40 -37.63 12.42
N PHE A 284 -14.66 -37.50 11.97
CA PHE A 284 -15.72 -36.77 12.65
C PHE A 284 -16.82 -37.71 13.15
N GLN A 285 -16.41 -38.75 13.87
CA GLN A 285 -17.32 -39.73 14.45
C GLN A 285 -18.40 -39.04 15.30
N GLY A 286 -19.62 -39.58 15.30
CA GLY A 286 -20.73 -39.09 16.11
C GLY A 286 -21.52 -37.92 15.51
N THR A 287 -21.09 -37.35 14.37
CA THR A 287 -21.84 -36.31 13.66
C THR A 287 -23.02 -36.88 12.86
N SER A 288 -24.19 -36.25 12.97
CA SER A 288 -25.37 -36.60 12.19
C SER A 288 -25.53 -35.67 10.99
N LEU A 289 -25.85 -36.22 9.82
CA LEU A 289 -26.16 -35.39 8.65
C LEU A 289 -27.44 -34.54 8.88
N ASN A 290 -28.38 -35.02 9.69
CA ASN A 290 -29.59 -34.29 10.06
C ASN A 290 -29.30 -32.99 10.85
N SER A 291 -28.11 -32.90 11.45
CA SER A 291 -27.62 -31.69 12.12
C SER A 291 -27.11 -30.65 11.12
N LEU A 292 -26.83 -31.03 9.86
CA LEU A 292 -26.36 -30.16 8.77
C LEU A 292 -27.44 -29.82 7.75
N ILE A 293 -28.40 -30.70 7.54
CA ILE A 293 -29.46 -30.53 6.54
C ILE A 293 -30.82 -30.42 7.23
N LYS A 294 -31.74 -29.67 6.62
CA LYS A 294 -33.14 -29.65 7.00
C LYS A 294 -34.01 -29.89 5.77
N GLU A 295 -35.11 -30.58 5.97
CA GLU A 295 -36.15 -30.72 4.96
C GLU A 295 -37.05 -29.48 5.01
N ASP A 296 -37.26 -28.86 3.85
CA ASP A 296 -38.23 -27.79 3.68
C ASP A 296 -39.62 -28.42 3.59
N VAL A 297 -40.46 -28.11 4.58
CA VAL A 297 -41.79 -28.71 4.75
C VAL A 297 -42.72 -28.35 3.60
N ASP A 298 -42.51 -27.21 2.93
CA ASP A 298 -43.42 -26.72 1.90
C ASP A 298 -43.23 -27.45 0.55
N ASN A 299 -42.02 -27.93 0.27
CA ASN A 299 -41.68 -28.55 -1.02
C ASN A 299 -41.02 -29.94 -0.90
N GLY A 300 -40.75 -30.42 0.32
CA GLY A 300 -40.09 -31.70 0.59
C GLY A 300 -38.63 -31.77 0.13
N THR A 301 -38.00 -30.64 -0.18
CA THR A 301 -36.60 -30.59 -0.62
C THR A 301 -35.66 -30.39 0.56
N PHE A 302 -34.44 -30.90 0.46
CA PHE A 302 -33.43 -30.66 1.49
C PHE A 302 -32.67 -29.37 1.22
N CYS A 303 -32.34 -28.63 2.28
CA CYS A 303 -31.44 -27.49 2.20
C CYS A 303 -30.44 -27.50 3.37
N TRP A 304 -29.32 -26.82 3.18
CA TRP A 304 -28.31 -26.66 4.22
C TRP A 304 -28.88 -25.84 5.39
N ARG A 305 -28.63 -26.30 6.61
CA ARG A 305 -28.74 -25.43 7.79
C ARG A 305 -27.63 -24.40 7.71
N ALA A 306 -27.95 -23.15 8.05
CA ALA A 306 -26.99 -22.07 7.98
C ALA A 306 -26.13 -21.99 9.25
N ASP A 307 -26.66 -22.36 10.41
CA ASP A 307 -25.92 -22.43 11.67
C ASP A 307 -25.34 -23.83 11.93
N ASP A 308 -24.18 -23.87 12.59
CA ASP A 308 -23.45 -25.12 12.89
C ASP A 308 -23.72 -25.62 14.32
N SER A 309 -24.73 -25.09 15.03
CA SER A 309 -24.91 -25.33 16.47
C SER A 309 -25.24 -26.79 16.78
N LEU A 310 -26.04 -27.45 15.94
CA LEU A 310 -26.41 -28.86 16.12
C LEU A 310 -25.23 -29.80 15.87
N VAL A 311 -24.42 -29.51 14.84
CA VAL A 311 -23.20 -30.26 14.53
C VAL A 311 -22.17 -30.10 15.65
N ALA A 312 -22.02 -28.87 16.14
CA ALA A 312 -21.16 -28.61 17.29
C ALA A 312 -21.64 -29.36 18.53
N TYR A 313 -22.96 -29.49 18.74
CA TYR A 313 -23.50 -30.29 19.82
C TYR A 313 -23.18 -31.78 19.67
N ASP A 314 -23.34 -32.35 18.48
CA ASP A 314 -22.95 -33.75 18.19
C ASP A 314 -21.46 -33.99 18.48
N LEU A 315 -20.60 -33.10 17.99
CA LEU A 315 -19.15 -33.16 18.21
C LEU A 315 -18.81 -33.02 19.69
N LEU A 316 -19.49 -32.15 20.42
CA LEU A 316 -19.29 -31.97 21.85
C LEU A 316 -19.60 -33.25 22.64
N GLN A 317 -20.71 -33.92 22.32
CA GLN A 317 -21.05 -35.21 22.92
C GLN A 317 -19.98 -36.27 22.62
N GLU A 318 -19.44 -36.28 21.40
CA GLU A 318 -18.38 -37.22 21.04
C GLU A 318 -17.06 -36.91 21.75
N LEU A 319 -16.67 -35.64 21.86
CA LEU A 319 -15.49 -35.22 22.62
C LEU A 319 -15.60 -35.59 24.11
N GLU A 320 -16.81 -35.50 24.68
CA GLU A 320 -17.12 -35.95 26.04
C GLU A 320 -16.94 -37.48 26.16
N LYS A 321 -17.52 -38.26 25.25
CA LYS A 321 -17.38 -39.73 25.22
C LYS A 321 -15.92 -40.18 25.12
N GLN A 322 -15.10 -39.45 24.36
CA GLN A 322 -13.66 -39.71 24.23
C GLN A 322 -12.82 -39.23 25.42
N GLY A 323 -13.44 -38.60 26.43
CA GLY A 323 -12.78 -38.09 27.64
C GLY A 323 -11.85 -36.89 27.37
N LEU A 324 -12.05 -36.19 26.25
CA LEU A 324 -11.24 -35.03 25.86
C LEU A 324 -11.68 -33.77 26.60
N ILE A 325 -12.97 -33.65 26.86
CA ILE A 325 -13.58 -32.56 27.61
C ILE A 325 -14.37 -33.09 28.80
N GLN A 326 -14.61 -32.23 29.78
CA GLN A 326 -15.63 -32.48 30.81
C GLN A 326 -16.98 -32.03 30.28
N ARG A 327 -18.06 -32.70 30.71
CA ARG A 327 -19.43 -32.36 30.32
C ARG A 327 -19.71 -30.89 30.63
N PRO A 328 -19.99 -30.05 29.62
CA PRO A 328 -20.27 -28.65 29.86
C PRO A 328 -21.64 -28.44 30.53
N GLU A 329 -21.85 -27.26 31.10
CA GLU A 329 -23.10 -26.93 31.76
C GLU A 329 -24.22 -26.78 30.73
N LEU A 330 -25.30 -27.56 30.93
CA LEU A 330 -26.52 -27.47 30.14
C LEU A 330 -27.52 -26.57 30.85
N GLY A 331 -27.83 -25.44 30.23
CA GLY A 331 -28.84 -24.51 30.72
C GLY A 331 -30.12 -24.53 29.86
N THR A 332 -31.21 -24.03 30.43
CA THR A 332 -32.50 -23.90 29.74
C THR A 332 -32.92 -22.43 29.73
N LEU A 333 -33.07 -21.86 28.54
CA LEU A 333 -33.50 -20.47 28.34
C LEU A 333 -35.02 -20.34 28.48
N LEU A 334 -35.76 -21.25 27.84
CA LEU A 334 -37.21 -21.20 27.76
C LEU A 334 -37.78 -22.61 27.68
N LEU A 335 -38.92 -22.82 28.34
CA LEU A 335 -39.75 -24.01 28.22
C LEU A 335 -41.11 -23.58 27.71
N SER A 336 -41.60 -24.23 26.66
CA SER A 336 -42.93 -24.02 26.10
C SER A 336 -43.73 -25.30 26.17
N GLU A 337 -44.87 -25.21 26.87
CA GLU A 337 -45.88 -26.28 26.93
C GLU A 337 -47.07 -25.98 26.00
N SER A 338 -47.08 -24.82 25.32
CA SER A 338 -48.26 -24.27 24.66
C SER A 338 -48.44 -24.65 23.18
N SER A 339 -47.79 -25.72 22.72
CA SER A 339 -47.92 -26.27 21.36
C SER A 339 -48.27 -27.75 21.40
N ASN A 340 -48.79 -28.29 20.29
CA ASN A 340 -49.05 -29.73 20.13
C ASN A 340 -47.81 -30.62 20.42
N THR A 341 -46.61 -30.02 20.40
CA THR A 341 -45.33 -30.58 20.82
C THR A 341 -44.68 -29.67 21.87
N PRO A 342 -44.49 -30.11 23.12
CA PRO A 342 -43.72 -29.35 24.10
C PRO A 342 -42.25 -29.26 23.67
N TRP A 343 -41.61 -28.12 23.89
CA TRP A 343 -40.21 -27.90 23.52
C TRP A 343 -39.44 -27.07 24.54
N ALA A 344 -38.12 -27.27 24.57
CA ALA A 344 -37.18 -26.53 25.40
C ALA A 344 -36.12 -25.85 24.53
N LEU A 345 -35.92 -24.56 24.75
CA LEU A 345 -34.77 -23.83 24.21
C LEU A 345 -33.60 -23.99 25.18
N ARG A 346 -32.56 -24.70 24.75
CA ARG A 346 -31.41 -25.06 25.58
C ARG A 346 -30.15 -24.36 25.12
N HIS A 347 -29.20 -24.20 26.03
CA HIS A 347 -27.87 -23.71 25.70
C HIS A 347 -26.78 -24.52 26.37
N VAL A 348 -25.61 -24.55 25.73
CA VAL A 348 -24.37 -25.11 26.29
C VAL A 348 -23.36 -24.00 26.46
N ASP A 349 -22.89 -23.77 27.70
CA ASP A 349 -21.93 -22.72 28.05
C ASP A 349 -22.31 -21.31 27.55
N ARG A 350 -23.59 -21.08 27.22
CA ARG A 350 -24.10 -19.83 26.60
C ARG A 350 -23.49 -19.52 25.22
N ARG A 351 -22.85 -20.50 24.58
CA ARG A 351 -22.20 -20.38 23.25
C ARG A 351 -22.90 -21.20 22.17
N LEU A 352 -23.59 -22.26 22.56
CA LEU A 352 -24.44 -23.05 21.69
C LEU A 352 -25.88 -22.90 22.14
N VAL A 353 -26.79 -22.66 21.21
CA VAL A 353 -28.23 -22.62 21.48
C VAL A 353 -28.93 -23.52 20.49
N TYR A 354 -29.86 -24.34 20.98
CA TYR A 354 -30.60 -25.30 20.16
C TYR A 354 -31.99 -25.55 20.75
N LEU A 355 -32.89 -26.05 19.91
CA LEU A 355 -34.23 -26.46 20.31
C LEU A 355 -34.26 -27.95 20.61
N GLN A 356 -34.94 -28.36 21.66
CA GLN A 356 -35.26 -29.76 21.95
C GLN A 356 -36.77 -29.95 22.03
N GLU A 357 -37.35 -30.66 21.07
CA GLU A 357 -38.78 -30.99 21.01
C GLU A 357 -39.06 -32.34 21.66
N TYR A 358 -40.08 -32.42 22.51
CA TYR A 358 -40.50 -33.64 23.19
C TYR A 358 -41.74 -34.20 22.52
N PHE A 359 -41.60 -35.37 21.90
CA PHE A 359 -42.73 -36.12 21.37
C PHE A 359 -43.22 -37.14 22.40
N PRO A 360 -44.53 -37.23 22.69
CA PRO A 360 -45.08 -38.18 23.66
C PRO A 360 -44.71 -39.64 23.39
N SER A 361 -44.41 -39.99 22.14
CA SER A 361 -44.08 -41.34 21.69
C SER A 361 -42.58 -41.68 21.69
N ALA A 362 -41.67 -40.71 21.88
CA ALA A 362 -40.23 -40.88 21.64
C ALA A 362 -39.38 -41.09 22.92
N GLY A 363 -39.99 -41.17 24.10
CA GLY A 363 -39.27 -41.27 25.37
C GLY A 363 -38.62 -39.95 25.81
N GLU A 364 -37.72 -40.01 26.81
CA GLU A 364 -37.09 -38.81 27.41
C GLU A 364 -36.08 -38.10 26.47
N THR A 365 -35.69 -38.73 25.36
CA THR A 365 -34.79 -38.14 24.36
C THR A 365 -35.57 -37.34 23.32
N GLY A 366 -35.74 -36.03 23.57
CA GLY A 366 -36.35 -35.11 22.61
C GLY A 366 -35.52 -34.94 21.32
N MET A 367 -36.20 -34.66 20.21
CA MET A 367 -35.59 -34.38 18.90
C MET A 367 -34.92 -33.01 18.91
N LEU A 368 -33.70 -32.92 18.36
CA LEU A 368 -32.96 -31.68 18.29
C LEU A 368 -33.31 -30.92 17.00
N GLU A 369 -33.61 -29.64 17.14
CA GLU A 369 -33.97 -28.77 16.04
C GLU A 369 -33.25 -27.43 16.08
N GLY A 370 -33.22 -26.78 14.92
CA GLY A 370 -32.65 -25.44 14.74
C GLY A 370 -33.53 -24.37 15.37
N VAL A 371 -32.90 -23.30 15.85
CA VAL A 371 -33.62 -22.17 16.43
C VAL A 371 -34.23 -21.30 15.32
N ARG A 372 -35.36 -20.65 15.62
CA ARG A 372 -36.16 -19.88 14.66
C ARG A 372 -36.50 -18.50 15.23
N VAL A 373 -36.89 -17.56 14.36
CA VAL A 373 -37.35 -16.21 14.78
C VAL A 373 -38.50 -16.30 15.80
N GLU A 374 -39.39 -17.28 15.63
CA GLU A 374 -40.55 -17.50 16.52
C GLU A 374 -40.12 -17.84 17.95
N HIS A 375 -39.04 -18.61 18.11
CA HIS A 375 -38.48 -18.94 19.43
C HIS A 375 -37.86 -17.71 20.10
N LEU A 376 -37.21 -16.85 19.32
CA LEU A 376 -36.68 -15.57 19.82
C LEU A 376 -37.79 -14.63 20.30
N LEU A 377 -38.91 -14.54 19.56
CA LEU A 377 -40.06 -13.71 19.93
C LEU A 377 -40.72 -14.14 21.25
N LEU A 378 -40.63 -15.43 21.59
CA LEU A 378 -41.14 -15.97 22.86
C LEU A 378 -40.12 -15.84 24.01
N ALA A 379 -38.83 -15.80 23.69
CA ALA A 379 -37.76 -15.65 24.67
C ALA A 379 -37.69 -14.20 25.20
N LYS A 380 -37.49 -14.05 26.51
CA LYS A 380 -37.30 -12.73 27.16
C LYS A 380 -35.85 -12.56 27.63
N PRO A 381 -35.25 -11.36 27.50
CA PRO A 381 -33.83 -11.12 27.81
C PRO A 381 -33.46 -11.23 29.30
N GLN A 382 -34.43 -11.27 30.22
CA GLN A 382 -34.21 -11.01 31.66
C GLN A 382 -33.59 -12.14 32.49
N ARG A 383 -33.40 -13.36 31.96
CA ARG A 383 -32.91 -14.51 32.76
C ARG A 383 -31.44 -14.88 32.57
N ASP A 384 -30.94 -14.81 31.34
CA ASP A 384 -29.53 -15.08 31.00
C ASP A 384 -29.17 -14.27 29.75
N GLU A 385 -28.63 -13.07 29.94
CA GLU A 385 -28.37 -12.12 28.85
C GLU A 385 -27.35 -12.66 27.83
N ALA A 386 -26.31 -13.37 28.29
CA ALA A 386 -25.29 -13.93 27.40
C ALA A 386 -25.85 -15.07 26.54
N ALA A 387 -26.68 -15.94 27.12
CA ALA A 387 -27.37 -16.98 26.33
C ALA A 387 -28.42 -16.38 25.40
N TYR A 388 -29.11 -15.30 25.79
CA TYR A 388 -30.04 -14.57 24.92
C TYR A 388 -29.33 -13.89 23.74
N ARG A 389 -28.16 -13.28 23.97
CA ARG A 389 -27.35 -12.72 22.87
C ARG A 389 -26.93 -13.81 21.88
N ARG A 390 -26.49 -14.97 22.36
CA ARG A 390 -26.16 -16.07 21.45
C ARG A 390 -27.39 -16.60 20.71
N LEU A 391 -28.55 -16.65 21.35
CA LEU A 391 -29.82 -16.99 20.70
C LEU A 391 -30.08 -16.04 19.52
N VAL A 392 -29.90 -14.73 19.71
CA VAL A 392 -30.03 -13.73 18.65
C VAL A 392 -29.07 -14.04 17.50
N ASP A 393 -27.79 -14.25 17.79
CA ASP A 393 -26.78 -14.56 16.77
C ASP A 393 -27.13 -15.83 15.99
N THR A 394 -27.52 -16.91 16.69
CA THR A 394 -27.93 -18.17 16.07
C THR A 394 -29.14 -17.99 15.16
N VAL A 395 -30.12 -17.16 15.54
CA VAL A 395 -31.29 -16.87 14.68
C VAL A 395 -30.87 -16.06 13.45
N LEU A 396 -29.99 -15.06 13.60
CA LEU A 396 -29.46 -14.28 12.48
C LEU A 396 -28.66 -15.15 11.49
N GLU A 397 -27.90 -16.12 12.00
CA GLU A 397 -27.16 -17.12 11.22
C GLU A 397 -28.11 -18.09 10.49
N ALA A 398 -29.03 -18.71 11.23
CA ALA A 398 -29.85 -19.84 10.78
C ALA A 398 -30.98 -19.49 9.81
N GLU A 399 -31.57 -18.29 9.94
CA GLU A 399 -32.84 -17.98 9.30
C GLU A 399 -32.70 -17.40 7.89
N SER A 400 -33.70 -17.71 7.05
CA SER A 400 -33.75 -17.15 5.69
C SER A 400 -33.95 -15.63 5.73
N PRO A 401 -33.47 -14.87 4.72
CA PRO A 401 -33.75 -13.45 4.63
C PRO A 401 -35.26 -13.11 4.68
N GLN A 402 -36.12 -13.99 4.16
CA GLN A 402 -37.58 -13.83 4.26
C GLN A 402 -38.06 -13.91 5.72
N ALA A 403 -37.60 -14.90 6.48
CA ALA A 403 -37.97 -15.06 7.89
C ALA A 403 -37.41 -13.91 8.74
N LEU A 404 -36.19 -13.43 8.45
CA LEU A 404 -35.56 -12.29 9.10
C LEU A 404 -36.33 -10.96 8.92
N MET A 405 -37.23 -10.86 7.93
CA MET A 405 -38.15 -9.70 7.85
C MET A 405 -39.10 -9.59 9.07
N ARG A 406 -39.27 -10.68 9.83
CA ARG A 406 -40.05 -10.70 11.08
C ARG A 406 -39.16 -10.54 12.33
N PHE A 407 -37.86 -10.34 12.16
CA PHE A 407 -36.91 -10.22 13.27
C PHE A 407 -37.26 -8.99 14.12
N PRO A 408 -37.46 -9.13 15.44
CA PRO A 408 -37.83 -8.03 16.32
C PRO A 408 -36.64 -7.08 16.51
N ILE A 409 -36.87 -5.79 16.28
CA ILE A 409 -35.82 -4.77 16.42
C ILE A 409 -35.27 -4.72 17.86
N GLU A 410 -36.12 -4.95 18.86
CA GLU A 410 -35.77 -4.93 20.28
C GLU A 410 -34.78 -6.03 20.70
N ALA A 411 -34.61 -7.07 19.88
CA ALA A 411 -33.66 -8.13 20.16
C ALA A 411 -32.21 -7.77 19.75
N LEU A 412 -32.01 -6.70 18.99
CA LEU A 412 -30.68 -6.25 18.58
C LEU A 412 -29.97 -5.58 19.76
N GLY A 413 -29.12 -6.32 20.45
CA GLY A 413 -28.36 -5.86 21.61
C GLY A 413 -26.98 -5.28 21.30
N SER A 414 -26.55 -5.26 20.03
CA SER A 414 -25.26 -4.71 19.63
C SER A 414 -25.25 -4.22 18.17
N ALA A 415 -24.26 -3.38 17.84
CA ALA A 415 -24.01 -2.95 16.47
C ALA A 415 -23.58 -4.13 15.56
N GLU A 416 -22.87 -5.13 16.10
CA GLU A 416 -22.46 -6.32 15.35
C GLU A 416 -23.68 -7.13 14.89
N GLN A 417 -24.66 -7.32 15.78
CA GLN A 417 -25.93 -8.00 15.48
C GLN A 417 -26.74 -7.22 14.45
N ALA A 418 -26.83 -5.90 14.62
CA ALA A 418 -27.49 -5.03 13.66
C ALA A 418 -26.82 -5.13 12.27
N GLY A 419 -25.49 -5.08 12.20
CA GLY A 419 -24.75 -5.21 10.94
C GLY A 419 -24.95 -6.57 10.29
N HIS A 420 -24.93 -7.65 11.09
CA HIS A 420 -25.21 -8.98 10.60
C HIS A 420 -26.61 -9.08 9.98
N LEU A 421 -27.64 -8.56 10.66
CA LEU A 421 -29.00 -8.52 10.11
C LEU A 421 -29.08 -7.73 8.80
N LEU A 422 -28.51 -6.52 8.77
CA LEU A 422 -28.55 -5.65 7.59
C LEU A 422 -27.85 -6.30 6.37
N ARG A 423 -26.68 -6.92 6.58
CA ARG A 423 -25.98 -7.66 5.52
C ARG A 423 -26.77 -8.86 5.02
N ARG A 424 -27.44 -9.61 5.91
CA ARG A 424 -28.28 -10.77 5.56
C ARG A 424 -29.53 -10.39 4.77
N LEU A 425 -30.15 -9.26 5.11
CA LEU A 425 -31.32 -8.77 4.40
C LEU A 425 -30.93 -8.13 3.06
N GLY A 426 -29.79 -7.45 3.00
CA GLY A 426 -29.41 -6.59 1.87
C GLY A 426 -30.14 -5.23 1.93
N PRO A 427 -29.77 -4.28 1.06
CA PRO A 427 -30.19 -2.87 1.19
C PRO A 427 -31.71 -2.66 1.09
N ASP A 428 -32.37 -3.25 0.08
CA ASP A 428 -33.80 -3.03 -0.16
C ASP A 428 -34.67 -3.67 0.93
N ARG A 429 -34.35 -4.91 1.32
CA ARG A 429 -35.10 -5.60 2.38
C ARG A 429 -34.82 -5.00 3.75
N SER A 430 -33.61 -4.53 4.02
CA SER A 430 -33.29 -3.81 5.26
C SER A 430 -34.16 -2.57 5.41
N LYS A 431 -34.37 -1.82 4.33
CA LYS A 431 -35.25 -0.64 4.33
C LYS A 431 -36.71 -1.03 4.58
N ASN A 432 -37.21 -2.05 3.88
CA ASN A 432 -38.57 -2.56 4.08
C ASN A 432 -38.78 -3.13 5.48
N TRP A 433 -37.79 -3.84 6.03
CA TRP A 433 -37.81 -4.37 7.39
C TRP A 433 -37.88 -3.21 8.37
N LEU A 434 -36.95 -2.26 8.29
CA LEU A 434 -36.96 -1.05 9.11
C LEU A 434 -38.30 -0.33 9.01
N ASP A 435 -38.92 -0.34 7.83
CA ASP A 435 -40.18 0.35 7.61
C ASP A 435 -41.34 -0.23 8.43
N LEU A 436 -41.31 -1.55 8.68
CA LEU A 436 -42.28 -2.30 9.48
C LEU A 436 -42.02 -2.23 10.99
N GLN A 437 -40.81 -1.84 11.41
CA GLN A 437 -40.42 -1.82 12.82
C GLN A 437 -40.77 -0.49 13.52
N ARG A 438 -41.03 -0.57 14.83
CA ARG A 438 -41.10 0.61 15.71
C ARG A 438 -39.72 0.87 16.31
N LEU A 439 -39.06 1.94 15.88
CA LEU A 439 -37.72 2.31 16.37
C LEU A 439 -37.76 2.70 17.86
N GLN A 440 -37.06 1.94 18.70
CA GLN A 440 -36.81 2.26 20.11
C GLN A 440 -35.48 2.99 20.27
N GLU A 441 -35.34 3.84 21.29
CA GLU A 441 -34.18 4.74 21.45
C GLU A 441 -32.86 3.98 21.67
N ASP A 442 -32.91 2.89 22.42
CA ASP A 442 -31.80 2.01 22.76
C ASP A 442 -31.22 1.29 21.53
N VAL A 443 -32.05 0.88 20.58
CA VAL A 443 -31.60 0.15 19.38
C VAL A 443 -31.09 1.07 18.28
N ILE A 444 -31.53 2.34 18.25
CA ILE A 444 -31.14 3.29 17.19
C ILE A 444 -29.62 3.47 17.13
N GLY A 445 -28.93 3.53 18.27
CA GLY A 445 -27.47 3.67 18.32
C GLY A 445 -26.75 2.49 17.67
N HIS A 446 -27.21 1.26 17.94
CA HIS A 446 -26.68 0.03 17.33
C HIS A 446 -26.91 0.00 15.82
N LEU A 447 -28.13 0.30 15.37
CA LEU A 447 -28.48 0.31 13.95
C LEU A 447 -27.73 1.37 13.16
N LEU A 448 -27.63 2.60 13.68
CA LEU A 448 -26.90 3.66 13.01
C LEU A 448 -25.40 3.37 12.97
N THR A 449 -24.81 2.84 14.05
CA THR A 449 -23.40 2.44 14.06
C THR A 449 -23.14 1.37 13.00
N ALA A 450 -23.95 0.31 12.98
CA ALA A 450 -23.84 -0.77 12.01
C ALA A 450 -24.04 -0.29 10.57
N ALA A 451 -25.13 0.45 10.31
CA ALA A 451 -25.42 1.01 8.99
C ALA A 451 -24.33 1.96 8.51
N THR A 452 -23.65 2.65 9.42
CA THR A 452 -22.53 3.52 9.07
C THR A 452 -21.28 2.72 8.73
N GLN A 453 -20.94 1.69 9.52
CA GLN A 453 -19.79 0.81 9.25
C GLN A 453 -19.93 0.07 7.93
N ASP A 454 -21.13 -0.43 7.64
CA ASP A 454 -21.44 -1.21 6.44
C ASP A 454 -21.83 -0.33 5.22
N GLY A 455 -21.83 1.00 5.36
CA GLY A 455 -22.09 1.92 4.25
C GLY A 455 -23.55 1.95 3.74
N HIS A 456 -24.51 1.62 4.60
CA HIS A 456 -25.95 1.57 4.29
C HIS A 456 -26.64 2.94 4.39
N ALA A 457 -26.29 3.86 3.49
CA ALA A 457 -26.80 5.24 3.48
C ALA A 457 -28.33 5.36 3.55
N ALA A 458 -29.06 4.50 2.81
CA ALA A 458 -30.52 4.51 2.80
C ALA A 458 -31.14 4.23 4.18
N ILE A 459 -30.49 3.37 4.99
CA ILE A 459 -30.92 3.04 6.35
C ILE A 459 -30.63 4.21 7.28
N VAL A 460 -29.43 4.80 7.20
CA VAL A 460 -29.06 6.02 7.97
C VAL A 460 -30.07 7.14 7.71
N GLN A 461 -30.35 7.44 6.44
CA GLN A 461 -31.31 8.46 6.04
C GLN A 461 -32.75 8.14 6.47
N ALA A 462 -33.19 6.89 6.39
CA ALA A 462 -34.51 6.47 6.84
C ALA A 462 -34.68 6.68 8.36
N ILE A 463 -33.66 6.35 9.15
CA ILE A 463 -33.65 6.59 10.61
C ILE A 463 -33.72 8.10 10.89
N PHE A 464 -32.89 8.92 10.23
CA PHE A 464 -32.93 10.38 10.38
C PHE A 464 -34.30 10.97 10.05
N LYS A 465 -34.94 10.51 8.97
CA LYS A 465 -36.26 10.99 8.54
C LYS A 465 -37.34 10.64 9.58
N ARG A 466 -37.35 9.39 10.07
CA ARG A 466 -38.31 8.91 11.07
C ARG A 466 -38.15 9.61 12.43
N GLN A 467 -36.95 10.06 12.74
CA GLN A 467 -36.59 10.74 13.99
C GLN A 467 -36.34 12.24 13.79
N SER A 468 -36.94 12.86 12.78
CA SER A 468 -36.70 14.26 12.38
C SER A 468 -37.00 15.32 13.47
N GLY A 469 -37.79 14.97 14.50
CA GLY A 469 -38.03 15.84 15.66
C GLY A 469 -36.92 15.81 16.73
N ARG A 470 -35.91 14.94 16.60
CA ARG A 470 -34.81 14.83 17.56
C ARG A 470 -33.74 15.88 17.28
N ASN A 471 -33.03 16.27 18.35
CA ASN A 471 -31.86 17.15 18.24
C ASN A 471 -30.76 16.44 17.42
N PRO A 472 -30.18 17.06 16.38
CA PRO A 472 -29.04 16.51 15.63
C PRO A 472 -27.88 16.01 16.51
N MET A 473 -27.58 16.70 17.62
CA MET A 473 -26.54 16.29 18.57
C MET A 473 -26.83 14.95 19.25
N TRP A 474 -28.11 14.57 19.38
CA TRP A 474 -28.50 13.28 19.94
C TRP A 474 -28.02 12.14 19.04
N PHE A 475 -28.17 12.25 17.71
CA PHE A 475 -27.69 11.20 16.80
C PHE A 475 -26.18 11.02 16.87
N LEU A 476 -25.43 12.13 16.92
CA LEU A 476 -23.97 12.08 17.06
C LEU A 476 -23.57 11.37 18.35
N ALA A 477 -24.24 11.69 19.47
CA ALA A 477 -23.97 11.05 20.76
C ALA A 477 -24.28 9.53 20.76
N GLN A 478 -25.26 9.06 19.99
CA GLN A 478 -25.64 7.64 19.93
C GLN A 478 -24.73 6.78 19.05
N CYS A 479 -23.89 7.37 18.18
CA CYS A 479 -23.16 6.65 17.12
C CYS A 479 -21.65 6.80 17.21
N GLY A 480 -21.09 6.77 18.42
CA GLY A 480 -19.63 6.90 18.61
C GLY A 480 -19.13 8.34 18.70
N GLY A 481 -20.03 9.34 18.66
CA GLY A 481 -19.66 10.73 18.95
C GLY A 481 -18.77 11.34 17.85
N PRO A 482 -17.65 11.96 18.21
CA PRO A 482 -16.79 12.65 17.26
C PRO A 482 -16.18 11.76 16.16
N SER A 483 -16.12 10.43 16.31
CA SER A 483 -15.49 9.55 15.31
C SER A 483 -16.40 9.19 14.13
N ILE A 484 -17.64 9.67 14.10
CA ILE A 484 -18.64 9.18 13.13
C ILE A 484 -18.33 9.54 11.68
N LEU A 485 -17.76 10.71 11.39
CA LEU A 485 -17.37 11.07 10.01
C LEU A 485 -16.18 10.25 9.51
N PRO A 486 -15.08 10.10 10.28
CA PRO A 486 -14.02 9.14 9.92
C PRO A 486 -14.55 7.73 9.70
N GLN A 487 -15.47 7.26 10.55
CA GLN A 487 -16.09 5.93 10.42
C GLN A 487 -16.94 5.80 9.16
N ALA A 488 -17.79 6.79 8.88
CA ALA A 488 -18.58 6.84 7.65
C ALA A 488 -17.70 6.87 6.41
N PHE A 489 -16.59 7.61 6.44
CA PHE A 489 -15.61 7.65 5.36
C PHE A 489 -14.89 6.30 5.17
N SER A 490 -14.62 5.60 6.27
CA SER A 490 -13.94 4.29 6.27
C SER A 490 -14.84 3.18 5.71
N SER A 491 -16.16 3.36 5.74
CA SER A 491 -17.12 2.44 5.12
C SER A 491 -17.01 2.38 3.59
N GLY A 492 -16.37 3.37 2.95
CA GLY A 492 -16.28 3.49 1.50
C GLY A 492 -17.56 3.99 0.81
N SER A 493 -18.63 4.28 1.55
CA SER A 493 -19.91 4.77 1.02
C SER A 493 -20.01 6.30 1.11
N GLY A 494 -19.85 6.97 -0.03
CA GLY A 494 -19.99 8.42 -0.16
C GLY A 494 -21.31 8.97 0.34
N ASP A 495 -22.42 8.32 -0.03
CA ASP A 495 -23.76 8.71 0.40
C ASP A 495 -23.94 8.62 1.92
N THR A 496 -23.29 7.65 2.56
CA THR A 496 -23.30 7.50 4.02
C THR A 496 -22.54 8.65 4.67
N PHE A 497 -21.37 9.00 4.12
CA PHE A 497 -20.60 10.14 4.57
C PHE A 497 -21.37 11.46 4.41
N VAL A 498 -21.96 11.70 3.24
CA VAL A 498 -22.77 12.89 2.94
C VAL A 498 -23.95 13.00 3.89
N ALA A 499 -24.66 11.89 4.17
CA ALA A 499 -25.76 11.88 5.12
C ALA A 499 -25.33 12.33 6.53
N TRP A 500 -24.18 11.85 7.01
CA TRP A 500 -23.62 12.24 8.30
C TRP A 500 -23.07 13.66 8.32
N ALA A 501 -22.42 14.12 7.24
CA ALA A 501 -21.94 15.49 7.11
C ALA A 501 -23.12 16.48 7.13
N GLU A 502 -24.21 16.17 6.44
CA GLU A 502 -25.42 17.01 6.45
C GLU A 502 -26.12 17.02 7.82
N MET A 503 -26.20 15.87 8.49
CA MET A 503 -26.71 15.79 9.87
C MET A 503 -25.85 16.62 10.83
N SER A 504 -24.52 16.51 10.71
CA SER A 504 -23.56 17.29 11.49
C SER A 504 -23.71 18.78 11.23
N ARG A 505 -23.94 19.17 9.97
CA ARG A 505 -24.16 20.57 9.56
C ARG A 505 -25.36 21.18 10.28
N ARG A 506 -26.45 20.42 10.45
CA ARG A 506 -27.64 20.84 11.22
C ARG A 506 -27.37 20.98 12.71
N ALA A 507 -26.36 20.27 13.24
CA ALA A 507 -25.95 20.32 14.64
C ALA A 507 -24.96 21.45 14.96
N VAL A 508 -24.29 22.04 13.96
CA VAL A 508 -23.15 22.97 14.16
C VAL A 508 -23.46 24.12 15.12
N SER A 509 -24.64 24.74 15.02
CA SER A 509 -24.98 25.92 15.84
C SER A 509 -24.93 25.61 17.34
N VAL A 510 -25.38 24.43 17.74
CA VAL A 510 -25.41 23.96 19.13
C VAL A 510 -24.19 23.13 19.54
N MET A 511 -23.37 22.68 18.57
CA MET A 511 -22.18 21.88 18.82
C MET A 511 -21.03 22.71 19.43
N PRO A 512 -20.32 22.23 20.48
CA PRO A 512 -19.09 22.86 20.95
C PRO A 512 -17.99 22.88 19.87
N ALA A 513 -17.17 23.93 19.84
CA ALA A 513 -16.08 24.06 18.87
C ALA A 513 -15.07 22.90 18.93
N SER A 514 -14.75 22.43 20.14
CA SER A 514 -13.86 21.29 20.35
C SER A 514 -14.44 19.99 19.76
N THR A 515 -15.73 19.73 19.96
CA THR A 515 -16.40 18.55 19.38
C THR A 515 -16.44 18.61 17.87
N LEU A 516 -16.74 19.78 17.29
CA LEU A 516 -16.74 19.95 15.84
C LEU A 516 -15.34 19.77 15.24
N LYS A 517 -14.30 20.25 15.93
CA LYS A 517 -12.91 20.04 15.49
C LYS A 517 -12.54 18.56 15.45
N VAL A 518 -12.82 17.82 16.53
CA VAL A 518 -12.53 16.36 16.59
C VAL A 518 -13.33 15.60 15.53
N LEU A 519 -14.55 16.05 15.20
CA LEU A 519 -15.38 15.46 14.15
C LEU A 519 -14.75 15.58 12.74
N LEU A 520 -13.90 16.58 12.53
CA LEU A 520 -13.23 16.87 11.26
C LEU A 520 -11.81 16.30 11.18
N GLU A 521 -11.40 15.54 12.21
CA GLU A 521 -10.08 14.93 12.33
C GLU A 521 -10.24 13.39 12.41
N ASP A 522 -9.23 12.64 11.97
CA ASP A 522 -9.18 11.19 12.19
C ASP A 522 -8.73 10.83 13.62
N ALA A 523 -8.65 9.53 13.91
CA ALA A 523 -8.18 9.05 15.22
C ALA A 523 -6.74 9.48 15.58
N ARG A 524 -5.94 9.88 14.58
CA ARG A 524 -4.56 10.37 14.74
C ARG A 524 -4.48 11.91 14.80
N GLY A 525 -5.61 12.61 14.65
CA GLY A 525 -5.67 14.08 14.60
C GLY A 525 -5.37 14.68 13.23
N ASN A 526 -5.33 13.89 12.15
CA ASN A 526 -5.13 14.40 10.79
C ASN A 526 -6.43 14.96 10.23
N SER A 527 -6.36 16.02 9.43
CA SER A 527 -7.52 16.59 8.74
C SER A 527 -8.20 15.56 7.84
N LEU A 528 -9.51 15.41 8.01
CA LEU A 528 -10.33 14.55 7.16
C LEU A 528 -10.41 15.08 5.72
N VAL A 529 -10.22 16.39 5.50
CA VAL A 529 -10.16 17.00 4.16
C VAL A 529 -9.02 16.39 3.35
N SER A 530 -7.86 16.20 3.97
CA SER A 530 -6.70 15.57 3.33
C SER A 530 -7.01 14.14 2.86
N GLN A 531 -7.72 13.37 3.68
CA GLN A 531 -8.06 11.99 3.33
C GLN A 531 -9.12 11.91 2.23
N VAL A 532 -10.16 12.74 2.33
CA VAL A 532 -11.26 12.76 1.36
C VAL A 532 -10.78 13.29 0.01
N LEU A 533 -9.88 14.29 -0.01
CA LEU A 533 -9.26 14.81 -1.24
C LEU A 533 -8.53 13.71 -2.03
N MET A 534 -7.83 12.82 -1.33
CA MET A 534 -7.05 11.75 -1.95
C MET A 534 -7.88 10.51 -2.31
N LYS A 535 -9.19 10.49 -2.00
CA LYS A 535 -10.12 9.44 -2.44
C LYS A 535 -11.06 9.94 -3.53
N SER A 536 -11.65 9.02 -4.30
CA SER A 536 -12.40 9.33 -5.52
C SER A 536 -13.85 9.82 -5.29
N ASP A 537 -14.12 10.54 -4.20
CA ASP A 537 -15.47 11.01 -3.86
C ASP A 537 -15.56 12.54 -3.71
N VAL A 538 -16.00 13.20 -4.79
CA VAL A 538 -16.16 14.65 -4.87
C VAL A 538 -17.33 15.14 -4.00
N LEU A 539 -18.39 14.33 -3.85
CA LEU A 539 -19.58 14.71 -3.08
C LEU A 539 -19.26 14.70 -1.58
N ALA A 540 -18.52 13.70 -1.11
CA ALA A 540 -18.03 13.68 0.26
C ALA A 540 -17.14 14.89 0.57
N LEU A 541 -16.23 15.26 -0.36
CA LEU A 541 -15.37 16.44 -0.19
C LEU A 541 -16.20 17.73 -0.07
N SER A 542 -17.16 17.92 -0.97
CA SER A 542 -18.05 19.09 -0.94
C SER A 542 -18.86 19.16 0.35
N ALA A 543 -19.46 18.05 0.79
CA ALA A 543 -20.23 18.01 2.04
C ALA A 543 -19.38 18.30 3.29
N LEU A 544 -18.12 17.84 3.29
CA LEU A 544 -17.17 18.13 4.37
C LEU A 544 -16.78 19.61 4.40
N LEU A 545 -16.49 20.21 3.24
CA LEU A 545 -16.12 21.62 3.15
C LEU A 545 -17.30 22.55 3.51
N ASP A 546 -18.52 22.19 3.11
CA ASP A 546 -19.77 22.85 3.55
C ASP A 546 -19.92 22.83 5.07
N LEU A 547 -19.60 21.70 5.72
CA LEU A 547 -19.64 21.57 7.17
C LEU A 547 -18.61 22.49 7.85
N ILE A 548 -17.38 22.56 7.33
CA ILE A 548 -16.32 23.44 7.84
C ILE A 548 -16.73 24.91 7.70
N GLU A 549 -17.25 25.31 6.55
CA GLU A 549 -17.76 26.65 6.32
C GLU A 549 -18.92 27.03 7.26
N GLN A 550 -19.86 26.11 7.48
CA GLN A 550 -20.94 26.34 8.43
C GLN A 550 -20.40 26.51 9.86
N GLY A 551 -19.37 25.75 10.23
CA GLY A 551 -18.63 25.91 11.49
C GLY A 551 -18.04 27.32 11.62
N GLN A 552 -17.37 27.79 10.58
CA GLN A 552 -16.79 29.13 10.52
C GLN A 552 -17.87 30.23 10.59
N ALA A 553 -18.97 30.09 9.86
CA ALA A 553 -20.09 31.03 9.89
C ALA A 553 -20.74 31.13 11.29
N CYS A 554 -20.77 30.02 12.02
CA CYS A 554 -21.24 29.95 13.41
C CYS A 554 -20.17 30.38 14.44
N GLY A 555 -19.02 30.89 14.01
CA GLY A 555 -17.94 31.34 14.89
C GLY A 555 -17.26 30.22 15.68
N LYS A 556 -17.26 28.99 15.18
CA LYS A 556 -16.66 27.83 15.86
C LYS A 556 -15.15 27.75 15.67
N PHE A 557 -14.61 28.38 14.63
CA PHE A 557 -13.19 28.39 14.34
C PHE A 557 -12.66 29.82 14.24
N LYS A 558 -11.39 30.00 14.62
CA LYS A 558 -10.62 31.21 14.32
C LYS A 558 -10.04 31.11 12.91
N GLY A 559 -9.67 32.24 12.30
CA GLY A 559 -9.19 32.26 10.90
C GLY A 559 -8.02 31.29 10.61
N HIS A 560 -7.07 31.13 11.54
CA HIS A 560 -5.96 30.17 11.37
C HIS A 560 -6.39 28.71 11.57
N GLU A 561 -7.39 28.44 12.42
CA GLU A 561 -7.96 27.10 12.60
C GLU A 561 -8.76 26.69 11.36
N TYR A 562 -9.57 27.60 10.81
CA TYR A 562 -10.28 27.40 9.55
C TYR A 562 -9.31 27.09 8.40
N ALA A 563 -8.23 27.88 8.26
CA ALA A 563 -7.19 27.59 7.29
C ALA A 563 -6.54 26.22 7.53
N GLY A 564 -6.24 25.87 8.79
CA GLY A 564 -5.65 24.57 9.15
C GLY A 564 -6.52 23.37 8.78
N LEU A 565 -7.84 23.49 8.91
CA LEU A 565 -8.79 22.43 8.54
C LEU A 565 -8.86 22.22 7.02
N LEU A 566 -8.64 23.28 6.23
CA LEU A 566 -8.66 23.23 4.77
C LEU A 566 -7.32 22.79 4.15
N LEU A 567 -6.23 22.75 4.94
CA LEU A 567 -4.94 22.28 4.44
C LEU A 567 -5.04 20.83 4.00
N ALA A 568 -4.57 20.56 2.80
CA ALA A 568 -4.65 19.26 2.14
C ALA A 568 -3.42 19.03 1.25
N PRO A 569 -3.09 17.77 0.89
CA PRO A 569 -1.98 17.42 0.01
C PRO A 569 -2.29 17.77 -1.45
N ILE A 570 -2.34 19.07 -1.75
CA ILE A 570 -2.83 19.58 -3.04
C ILE A 570 -1.88 19.24 -4.19
N GLN A 571 -0.58 19.18 -3.94
CA GLN A 571 0.41 18.84 -4.97
C GLN A 571 0.27 17.37 -5.38
N GLU A 572 0.05 16.49 -4.43
CA GLU A 572 -0.24 15.07 -4.68
C GLU A 572 -1.56 14.91 -5.44
N ALA A 573 -2.62 15.64 -5.05
CA ALA A 573 -3.90 15.62 -5.76
C ALA A 573 -3.79 16.15 -7.21
N MET A 574 -2.96 17.17 -7.43
CA MET A 574 -2.63 17.66 -8.78
C MET A 574 -1.86 16.62 -9.59
N ALA A 575 -0.89 15.93 -8.99
CA ALA A 575 -0.11 14.88 -9.64
C ALA A 575 -0.97 13.67 -10.04
N GLU A 576 -1.98 13.35 -9.25
CA GLU A 576 -2.98 12.31 -9.58
C GLU A 576 -4.07 12.80 -10.54
N GLY A 577 -4.04 14.06 -10.98
CA GLY A 577 -5.03 14.62 -11.92
C GLY A 577 -6.45 14.73 -11.35
N ARG A 578 -6.61 14.91 -10.03
CA ARG A 578 -7.92 14.99 -9.35
C ARG A 578 -8.60 16.36 -9.52
N VAL A 579 -8.81 16.78 -10.76
CA VAL A 579 -9.24 18.16 -11.06
C VAL A 579 -10.60 18.51 -10.48
N GLU A 580 -11.56 17.59 -10.48
CA GLU A 580 -12.89 17.86 -9.90
C GLU A 580 -12.82 18.14 -8.40
N HIS A 581 -12.00 17.40 -7.65
CA HIS A 581 -11.78 17.67 -6.23
C HIS A 581 -11.08 19.01 -6.01
N LEU A 582 -10.09 19.32 -6.84
CA LEU A 582 -9.37 20.60 -6.81
C LEU A 582 -10.31 21.77 -7.12
N LYS A 583 -11.23 21.63 -8.09
CA LYS A 583 -12.28 22.62 -8.39
C LYS A 583 -13.15 22.90 -7.17
N VAL A 584 -13.59 21.86 -6.46
CA VAL A 584 -14.39 22.00 -5.23
C VAL A 584 -13.58 22.69 -4.13
N LEU A 585 -12.37 22.21 -3.82
CA LEU A 585 -11.51 22.80 -2.79
C LEU A 585 -11.20 24.27 -3.09
N GLY A 586 -10.84 24.59 -4.34
CA GLY A 586 -10.55 25.94 -4.79
C GLY A 586 -11.76 26.88 -4.67
N ALA A 587 -12.96 26.42 -5.03
CA ALA A 587 -14.19 27.20 -4.88
C ALA A 587 -14.46 27.58 -3.41
N HIS A 588 -14.33 26.62 -2.49
CA HIS A 588 -14.48 26.86 -1.05
C HIS A 588 -13.38 27.78 -0.49
N ALA A 589 -12.13 27.64 -0.94
CA ALA A 589 -11.04 28.54 -0.53
C ALA A 589 -11.29 30.00 -0.98
N LEU A 590 -11.76 30.19 -2.22
CA LEU A 590 -12.12 31.53 -2.72
C LEU A 590 -13.35 32.11 -2.00
N GLN A 591 -14.33 31.27 -1.67
CA GLN A 591 -15.49 31.67 -0.88
C GLN A 591 -15.07 32.11 0.54
N GLY A 592 -14.19 31.36 1.20
CA GLY A 592 -13.61 31.75 2.48
C GLY A 592 -12.85 33.08 2.41
N ALA A 593 -12.09 33.31 1.34
CA ALA A 593 -11.41 34.60 1.11
C ALA A 593 -12.41 35.75 0.89
N SER A 594 -13.47 35.54 0.10
CA SER A 594 -14.51 36.55 -0.15
C SER A 594 -15.24 37.00 1.12
N ARG A 595 -15.34 36.12 2.11
CA ARG A 595 -15.94 36.39 3.42
C ARG A 595 -14.93 36.93 4.45
N ASN A 596 -13.69 37.20 4.04
CA ASN A 596 -12.57 37.60 4.90
C ASN A 596 -12.24 36.59 6.01
N TRP A 597 -12.55 35.30 5.80
CA TRP A 597 -12.14 34.23 6.72
C TRP A 597 -10.71 33.78 6.47
N LEU A 598 -10.24 33.95 5.23
CA LEU A 598 -8.86 33.70 4.82
C LEU A 598 -8.19 35.01 4.42
N THR A 599 -6.97 35.19 4.89
CA THR A 599 -6.06 36.25 4.43
C THR A 599 -5.27 35.77 3.22
N ALA A 600 -4.62 36.69 2.50
CA ALA A 600 -3.72 36.33 1.41
C ALA A 600 -2.57 35.40 1.86
N LEU A 601 -2.11 35.51 3.12
CA LEU A 601 -1.05 34.67 3.68
C LEU A 601 -1.52 33.22 3.93
N THR A 602 -2.79 33.05 4.31
CA THR A 602 -3.38 31.72 4.57
C THR A 602 -3.98 31.09 3.32
N LEU A 603 -4.44 31.89 2.35
CA LEU A 603 -4.98 31.40 1.09
C LEU A 603 -3.89 30.79 0.21
N GLN A 604 -2.69 31.37 0.18
CA GLN A 604 -1.60 30.89 -0.65
C GLN A 604 -1.24 29.41 -0.38
N PRO A 605 -0.97 28.96 0.87
CA PRO A 605 -0.74 27.54 1.16
C PRO A 605 -1.89 26.60 0.80
N LEU A 606 -3.13 27.10 0.75
CA LEU A 606 -4.30 26.30 0.35
C LEU A 606 -4.37 26.07 -1.16
N LEU A 607 -3.66 26.87 -1.97
CA LEU A 607 -3.64 26.74 -3.43
C LEU A 607 -2.40 26.01 -3.94
N GLU A 608 -1.27 26.07 -3.23
CA GLU A 608 -0.01 25.43 -3.64
C GLU A 608 0.56 24.42 -2.63
N GLY A 609 -0.13 24.18 -1.51
CA GLY A 609 0.34 23.27 -0.47
C GLY A 609 1.23 23.94 0.58
N PRO A 610 1.68 23.18 1.60
CA PRO A 610 2.41 23.72 2.74
C PRO A 610 3.80 24.26 2.39
N ASN A 611 4.41 23.72 1.33
CA ASN A 611 5.69 24.18 0.81
C ASN A 611 5.45 25.36 -0.13
N LEU A 612 5.63 26.57 0.39
CA LEU A 612 5.43 27.80 -0.37
C LEU A 612 6.29 27.82 -1.65
N TRP A 613 5.74 28.44 -2.68
CA TRP A 613 6.35 28.69 -3.99
C TRP A 613 6.52 27.47 -4.89
N GLN A 614 5.76 26.40 -4.66
CA GLN A 614 5.69 25.23 -5.54
C GLN A 614 4.75 25.46 -6.74
N GLY A 615 3.81 26.40 -6.65
CA GLY A 615 2.85 26.65 -7.73
C GLY A 615 2.05 25.39 -8.11
N CYS A 616 2.13 24.96 -9.37
CA CYS A 616 1.48 23.75 -9.88
C CYS A 616 2.46 22.59 -10.15
N LEU A 617 3.56 22.51 -9.41
CA LEU A 617 4.61 21.49 -9.62
C LEU A 617 4.07 20.05 -9.64
N GLY A 618 3.12 19.73 -8.77
CA GLY A 618 2.44 18.43 -8.72
C GLY A 618 1.72 18.11 -10.02
N ALA A 619 0.97 19.07 -10.58
CA ALA A 619 0.27 18.90 -11.86
C ALA A 619 1.25 18.63 -13.01
N VAL A 620 2.40 19.29 -12.97
CA VAL A 620 3.48 19.10 -13.95
C VAL A 620 4.12 17.72 -13.82
N ASN A 621 4.44 17.28 -12.60
CA ASN A 621 4.97 15.93 -12.34
C ASN A 621 3.99 14.84 -12.79
N GLY A 622 2.69 15.07 -12.61
CA GLY A 622 1.63 14.18 -13.07
C GLY A 622 1.24 14.36 -14.54
N GLN A 623 1.92 15.23 -15.29
CA GLN A 623 1.60 15.55 -16.69
C GLN A 623 0.13 15.93 -16.93
N SER A 624 -0.53 16.55 -15.94
CA SER A 624 -1.96 16.86 -15.98
C SER A 624 -2.21 18.29 -16.47
N VAL A 625 -2.39 18.44 -17.79
CA VAL A 625 -2.73 19.71 -18.46
C VAL A 625 -3.98 20.35 -17.83
N GLU A 626 -4.99 19.54 -17.48
CA GLU A 626 -6.23 20.06 -16.89
C GLU A 626 -6.01 20.60 -15.47
N ALA A 627 -5.17 19.96 -14.65
CA ALA A 627 -4.82 20.46 -13.32
C ALA A 627 -4.01 21.77 -13.40
N VAL A 628 -3.09 21.91 -14.35
CA VAL A 628 -2.38 23.18 -14.61
C VAL A 628 -3.35 24.29 -14.99
N ARG A 629 -4.31 23.98 -15.89
CA ARG A 629 -5.31 24.95 -16.33
C ARG A 629 -6.23 25.39 -15.19
N TRP A 630 -6.67 24.45 -14.35
CA TRP A 630 -7.43 24.75 -13.13
C TRP A 630 -6.61 25.64 -12.19
N PHE A 631 -5.37 25.27 -11.86
CA PHE A 631 -4.51 26.04 -10.95
C PHE A 631 -4.33 27.48 -11.42
N LYS A 632 -4.01 27.65 -12.70
CA LYS A 632 -3.91 28.97 -13.33
C LYS A 632 -5.21 29.77 -13.21
N SER A 633 -6.34 29.13 -13.50
CA SER A 633 -7.66 29.79 -13.42
C SER A 633 -7.97 30.26 -12.00
N VAL A 634 -7.76 29.41 -10.99
CA VAL A 634 -8.06 29.75 -9.59
C VAL A 634 -7.13 30.85 -9.05
N VAL A 635 -5.84 30.83 -9.41
CA VAL A 635 -4.87 31.88 -9.02
C VAL A 635 -5.21 33.22 -9.67
N ILE A 636 -5.56 33.23 -10.96
CA ILE A 636 -5.98 34.46 -11.65
C ILE A 636 -7.24 35.03 -11.01
N GLN A 637 -8.25 34.18 -10.76
CA GLN A 637 -9.48 34.59 -10.10
C GLN A 637 -9.20 35.19 -8.72
N ALA A 638 -8.32 34.57 -7.92
CA ALA A 638 -7.91 35.07 -6.62
C ALA A 638 -7.18 36.43 -6.69
N GLY A 639 -6.30 36.60 -7.68
CA GLY A 639 -5.55 37.84 -7.89
C GLY A 639 -6.45 39.00 -8.36
N GLU A 640 -7.36 38.74 -9.31
CA GLU A 640 -8.30 39.75 -9.82
C GLU A 640 -9.31 40.19 -8.75
N ALA A 641 -9.76 39.27 -7.92
CA ALA A 641 -10.61 39.56 -6.76
C ALA A 641 -9.85 40.20 -5.57
N ARG A 642 -8.52 40.38 -5.70
CA ARG A 642 -7.61 40.93 -4.65
C ARG A 642 -7.57 40.10 -3.37
N TYR A 643 -7.85 38.80 -3.45
CA TYR A 643 -7.64 37.86 -2.35
C TYR A 643 -6.17 37.49 -2.19
N LEU A 644 -5.41 37.59 -3.28
CA LEU A 644 -3.94 37.52 -3.29
C LEU A 644 -3.37 38.90 -3.64
N THR A 645 -2.19 39.21 -3.09
CA THR A 645 -1.42 40.36 -3.56
C THR A 645 -0.91 40.09 -4.99
N PRO A 646 -0.68 41.13 -5.82
CA PRO A 646 -0.07 40.96 -7.14
C PRO A 646 1.21 40.14 -7.12
N LEU A 647 2.08 40.38 -6.12
CA LEU A 647 3.32 39.63 -5.95
C LEU A 647 3.05 38.15 -5.69
N GLN A 648 2.11 37.79 -4.81
CA GLN A 648 1.79 36.38 -4.53
C GLN A 648 1.18 35.68 -5.74
N ALA A 649 0.23 36.31 -6.44
CA ALA A 649 -0.37 35.75 -7.65
C ALA A 649 0.69 35.56 -8.75
N GLY A 650 1.57 36.55 -8.93
CA GLY A 650 2.71 36.45 -9.86
C GLY A 650 3.66 35.32 -9.51
N MET A 651 4.03 35.18 -8.23
CA MET A 651 4.94 34.13 -7.76
C MET A 651 4.33 32.72 -7.83
N LEU A 652 3.01 32.57 -7.62
CA LEU A 652 2.31 31.29 -7.82
C LEU A 652 2.33 30.83 -9.29
N LEU A 653 2.21 31.78 -10.23
CA LEU A 653 2.22 31.50 -11.67
C LEU A 653 3.64 31.37 -12.23
N CYS A 654 4.64 32.06 -11.67
CA CYS A 654 6.00 32.12 -12.19
C CYS A 654 7.03 31.30 -11.40
N GLY A 655 6.68 30.81 -10.21
CA GLY A 655 7.62 30.19 -9.26
C GLY A 655 8.55 31.19 -8.58
N LYS A 656 9.29 30.74 -7.57
CA LYS A 656 10.35 31.54 -6.94
C LYS A 656 11.67 31.39 -7.70
N PRO A 657 12.47 32.47 -7.90
CA PRO A 657 13.71 32.41 -8.68
C PRO A 657 14.78 31.44 -8.15
N THR A 658 14.69 31.02 -6.88
CA THR A 658 15.67 30.16 -6.20
C THR A 658 15.18 28.73 -5.99
N SER A 659 13.95 28.40 -6.42
CA SER A 659 13.38 27.07 -6.29
C SER A 659 13.22 26.44 -7.67
N ILE A 660 13.21 25.10 -7.71
CA ILE A 660 12.80 24.37 -8.91
C ILE A 660 11.39 24.83 -9.28
N SER A 661 11.27 25.45 -10.45
CA SER A 661 10.00 26.03 -10.90
C SER A 661 9.17 24.99 -11.68
N ALA A 662 7.84 25.12 -11.65
CA ALA A 662 6.95 24.25 -12.42
C ALA A 662 7.27 24.30 -13.93
N GLN A 663 7.73 25.46 -14.41
CA GLN A 663 8.18 25.68 -15.79
C GLN A 663 9.41 24.80 -16.11
N ALA A 664 10.42 24.80 -15.23
CA ALA A 664 11.64 24.04 -15.43
C ALA A 664 11.36 22.53 -15.43
N VAL A 665 10.49 22.06 -14.54
CA VAL A 665 10.09 20.66 -14.51
C VAL A 665 9.24 20.27 -15.72
N ALA A 666 8.32 21.13 -16.16
CA ALA A 666 7.53 20.86 -17.37
C ALA A 666 8.42 20.73 -18.61
N ALA A 667 9.43 21.60 -18.68
CA ALA A 667 10.45 21.56 -19.71
C ALA A 667 11.38 20.34 -19.60
N GLY A 668 11.64 19.79 -18.42
CA GLY A 668 12.45 18.58 -18.23
C GLY A 668 11.68 17.27 -18.43
N VAL A 669 10.36 17.26 -18.22
CA VAL A 669 9.51 16.07 -18.34
C VAL A 669 9.23 15.68 -19.80
N GLY A 670 9.20 16.63 -20.73
CA GLY A 670 8.95 16.29 -22.14
C GLY A 670 7.64 16.83 -22.71
N ASP A 671 6.74 17.31 -21.86
CA ASP A 671 5.34 17.52 -22.24
C ASP A 671 5.06 18.97 -22.67
N HIS A 672 5.02 19.17 -23.98
CA HIS A 672 4.77 20.48 -24.59
C HIS A 672 3.39 21.07 -24.25
N ALA A 673 2.37 20.24 -24.03
CA ALA A 673 1.03 20.71 -23.69
C ALA A 673 1.00 21.26 -22.26
N VAL A 674 1.66 20.56 -21.33
CA VAL A 674 1.83 21.02 -19.94
C VAL A 674 2.67 22.30 -19.92
N LEU A 675 3.82 22.32 -20.61
CA LEU A 675 4.68 23.50 -20.69
C LEU A 675 3.93 24.71 -21.26
N ALA A 676 3.12 24.53 -22.30
CA ALA A 676 2.33 25.61 -22.90
C ALA A 676 1.34 26.22 -21.90
N GLU A 677 0.64 25.39 -21.12
CA GLU A 677 -0.32 25.89 -20.14
C GLU A 677 0.36 26.62 -18.96
N VAL A 678 1.54 26.16 -18.52
CA VAL A 678 2.34 26.83 -17.47
C VAL A 678 2.86 28.17 -17.98
N LEU A 679 3.44 28.21 -19.19
CA LEU A 679 3.97 29.43 -19.79
C LEU A 679 2.88 30.46 -20.11
N ASP A 680 1.68 30.03 -20.52
CA ASP A 680 0.51 30.92 -20.62
C ASP A 680 0.16 31.59 -19.27
N GLY A 681 0.42 30.91 -18.15
CA GLY A 681 0.31 31.50 -16.81
C GLY A 681 1.29 32.66 -16.60
N VAL A 682 2.53 32.52 -17.05
CA VAL A 682 3.57 33.57 -16.99
C VAL A 682 3.16 34.78 -17.84
N VAL A 683 2.69 34.54 -19.06
CA VAL A 683 2.18 35.58 -19.98
C VAL A 683 1.04 36.36 -19.33
N LYS A 684 0.06 35.64 -18.76
CA LYS A 684 -1.09 36.24 -18.09
C LYS A 684 -0.71 37.04 -16.85
N ALA A 685 0.29 36.61 -16.09
CA ALA A 685 0.83 37.35 -14.94
C ALA A 685 1.52 38.65 -15.39
N ALA A 686 2.31 38.59 -16.46
CA ALA A 686 3.04 39.72 -17.02
C ALA A 686 2.10 40.81 -17.55
N HIS A 687 1.06 40.44 -18.32
CA HIS A 687 0.06 41.39 -18.81
C HIS A 687 -0.71 42.12 -17.70
N ARG A 688 -0.90 41.45 -16.55
CA ARG A 688 -1.57 42.04 -15.38
C ARG A 688 -0.63 42.90 -14.54
N GLY A 689 0.65 42.98 -14.89
CA GLY A 689 1.67 43.70 -14.11
C GLY A 689 1.93 43.07 -12.75
N TRP A 690 1.63 41.78 -12.57
CA TRP A 690 1.87 41.06 -11.31
C TRP A 690 3.34 40.65 -11.15
N VAL A 691 4.06 40.56 -12.25
CA VAL A 691 5.49 40.26 -12.31
C VAL A 691 6.21 41.32 -13.12
N THR A 692 7.45 41.59 -12.73
CA THR A 692 8.36 42.47 -13.45
C THR A 692 8.97 41.76 -14.66
N PRO A 693 9.46 42.48 -15.68
CA PRO A 693 10.18 41.89 -16.80
C PRO A 693 11.33 40.96 -16.37
N LYS A 694 12.05 41.32 -15.31
CA LYS A 694 13.11 40.49 -14.72
C LYS A 694 12.60 39.16 -14.15
N GLN A 695 11.40 39.15 -13.56
CA GLN A 695 10.79 37.91 -13.05
C GLN A 695 10.25 37.05 -14.20
N VAL A 696 9.74 37.67 -15.26
CA VAL A 696 9.37 36.96 -16.50
C VAL A 696 10.59 36.30 -17.13
N GLU A 697 11.70 37.03 -17.25
CA GLU A 697 13.00 36.50 -17.66
C GLU A 697 13.39 35.31 -16.78
N GLN A 698 13.38 35.46 -15.46
CA GLN A 698 13.71 34.35 -14.54
C GLN A 698 12.82 33.12 -14.68
N ALA A 699 11.51 33.29 -14.93
CA ALA A 699 10.60 32.18 -15.16
C ALA A 699 10.86 31.46 -16.49
N LEU A 700 11.23 32.22 -17.53
CA LEU A 700 11.59 31.70 -18.85
C LEU A 700 13.02 31.16 -18.93
N CYS A 701 13.86 31.47 -17.94
CA CYS A 701 15.17 30.83 -17.76
C CYS A 701 15.05 29.37 -17.32
N LEU A 702 13.87 28.81 -17.03
CA LEU A 702 13.65 27.36 -16.80
C LEU A 702 14.74 26.66 -15.98
N LYS A 703 15.19 27.27 -14.87
CA LYS A 703 16.30 26.74 -14.09
C LYS A 703 15.90 25.43 -13.40
N ASP A 704 16.52 24.34 -13.80
CA ASP A 704 16.35 23.04 -13.16
C ASP A 704 17.09 22.96 -11.81
N SER A 705 17.06 21.81 -11.16
CA SER A 705 17.81 21.57 -9.91
C SER A 705 19.33 21.76 -10.08
N ASN A 706 19.83 21.59 -11.31
CA ASN A 706 21.24 21.72 -11.69
C ASN A 706 21.55 23.14 -12.20
N GLN A 707 20.64 24.09 -12.01
CA GLN A 707 20.74 25.48 -12.46
C GLN A 707 20.92 25.66 -13.98
N LEU A 708 20.69 24.63 -14.80
CA LEU A 708 20.72 24.72 -16.26
C LEU A 708 19.57 25.60 -16.74
N SER A 709 19.85 26.53 -17.65
CA SER A 709 18.89 27.56 -18.03
C SER A 709 18.20 27.35 -19.39
N GLY A 710 16.90 27.56 -19.40
CA GLY A 710 16.15 28.12 -20.52
C GLY A 710 16.03 27.15 -21.68
N LEU A 711 16.30 27.65 -22.89
CA LEU A 711 16.33 26.86 -24.11
C LEU A 711 17.37 25.73 -24.02
N ALA A 712 18.46 25.88 -23.26
CA ALA A 712 19.43 24.82 -23.06
C ALA A 712 18.79 23.57 -22.46
N SER A 713 18.05 23.73 -21.35
CA SER A 713 17.39 22.63 -20.66
C SER A 713 16.38 21.90 -21.56
N ILE A 714 15.60 22.65 -22.35
CA ILE A 714 14.67 22.09 -23.34
C ILE A 714 15.44 21.32 -24.43
N MET A 715 16.45 21.95 -25.05
CA MET A 715 17.21 21.37 -26.17
C MET A 715 17.93 20.08 -25.80
N LEU A 716 18.27 19.89 -24.54
CA LEU A 716 18.99 18.73 -24.09
C LEU A 716 18.11 17.52 -23.87
N GLN A 717 16.94 17.73 -23.28
CA GLN A 717 16.19 16.67 -22.64
C GLN A 717 14.87 16.38 -23.35
N VAL A 718 14.31 17.34 -24.09
CA VAL A 718 12.87 17.39 -24.36
C VAL A 718 12.58 17.99 -25.73
N GLY A 719 12.04 17.16 -26.64
CA GLY A 719 11.97 17.36 -28.09
C GLY A 719 11.37 18.66 -28.66
N GLU A 720 11.41 18.78 -29.98
CA GLU A 720 11.08 19.98 -30.79
C GLU A 720 9.88 20.81 -30.30
N SER A 721 8.77 20.15 -29.98
CA SER A 721 7.51 20.83 -29.64
C SER A 721 7.61 21.73 -28.39
N CYS A 722 8.43 21.38 -27.40
CA CYS A 722 8.62 22.23 -26.22
C CYS A 722 9.42 23.50 -26.54
N ALA A 723 10.35 23.39 -27.48
CA ALA A 723 11.14 24.52 -27.95
C ALA A 723 10.27 25.53 -28.70
N GLU A 724 9.34 25.04 -29.51
CA GLU A 724 8.38 25.86 -30.23
C GLU A 724 7.48 26.61 -29.25
N VAL A 725 6.91 25.91 -28.27
CA VAL A 725 6.06 26.50 -27.21
C VAL A 725 6.81 27.59 -26.44
N TRP A 726 8.06 27.32 -26.04
CA TRP A 726 8.88 28.32 -25.37
C TRP A 726 9.18 29.53 -26.28
N THR A 727 9.54 29.28 -27.53
CA THR A 727 9.83 30.34 -28.52
C THR A 727 8.61 31.22 -28.76
N ASP A 728 7.44 30.62 -28.92
CA ASP A 728 6.18 31.35 -29.11
C ASP A 728 5.81 32.19 -27.89
N THR A 729 6.09 31.69 -26.69
CA THR A 729 5.90 32.45 -25.46
C THR A 729 6.81 33.67 -25.40
N VAL A 730 8.10 33.51 -25.73
CA VAL A 730 9.06 34.64 -25.77
C VAL A 730 8.66 35.67 -26.82
N ILE A 731 8.25 35.23 -28.01
CA ILE A 731 7.76 36.10 -29.08
C ILE A 731 6.55 36.89 -28.62
N ALA A 732 5.55 36.24 -28.03
CA ALA A 732 4.35 36.90 -27.53
C ALA A 732 4.70 38.00 -26.52
N LEU A 733 5.51 37.67 -25.51
CA LEU A 733 5.95 38.63 -24.49
C LEU A 733 6.78 39.80 -25.06
N HIS A 734 7.59 39.55 -26.09
CA HIS A 734 8.34 40.60 -26.76
C HIS A 734 7.43 41.53 -27.57
N VAL A 735 6.52 40.98 -28.36
CA VAL A 735 5.52 41.74 -29.15
C VAL A 735 4.71 42.65 -28.23
N ASP A 736 4.36 42.16 -27.05
CA ASP A 736 3.64 42.92 -26.03
C ASP A 736 4.52 43.85 -25.18
N ARG A 737 5.82 43.98 -25.53
CA ARG A 737 6.83 44.84 -24.87
C ARG A 737 7.08 44.52 -23.40
N LEU A 738 6.82 43.28 -23.01
CA LEU A 738 7.12 42.74 -21.69
C LEU A 738 8.55 42.19 -21.60
N LEU A 739 9.16 41.89 -22.75
CA LEU A 739 10.58 41.56 -22.89
C LEU A 739 11.27 42.49 -23.91
N THR A 740 12.49 42.92 -23.57
CA THR A 740 13.37 43.65 -24.49
C THR A 740 14.26 42.65 -25.24
N PRO A 741 14.89 43.05 -26.36
CA PRO A 741 15.89 42.20 -27.02
C PRO A 741 17.00 41.74 -26.07
N ASP A 742 17.46 42.60 -25.17
CA ASP A 742 18.47 42.25 -24.15
C ASP A 742 18.02 41.12 -23.22
N HIS A 743 16.75 41.11 -22.78
CA HIS A 743 16.21 39.99 -22.00
C HIS A 743 16.20 38.70 -22.82
N VAL A 744 15.86 38.76 -24.11
CA VAL A 744 15.86 37.57 -24.99
C VAL A 744 17.28 37.04 -25.19
N VAL A 745 18.27 37.93 -25.35
CA VAL A 745 19.69 37.54 -25.37
C VAL A 745 20.08 36.87 -24.06
N LEU A 746 19.67 37.40 -22.90
CA LEU A 746 19.92 36.79 -21.59
C LEU A 746 19.24 35.42 -21.42
N LEU A 747 18.08 35.20 -22.02
CA LEU A 747 17.37 33.91 -22.00
C LEU A 747 18.05 32.84 -22.86
N LEU A 748 18.63 33.26 -23.98
CA LEU A 748 19.41 32.41 -24.89
C LEU A 748 20.84 32.20 -24.39
N ALA A 749 21.33 33.10 -23.54
CA ALA A 749 22.59 33.02 -22.86
C ALA A 749 22.49 32.11 -21.63
N SER A 750 23.41 31.15 -21.48
CA SER A 750 23.51 30.39 -20.23
C SER A 750 24.02 31.30 -19.10
N PRO A 751 23.29 31.48 -17.98
CA PRO A 751 23.88 31.84 -16.70
C PRO A 751 24.44 30.53 -16.11
N SER A 752 25.74 30.32 -15.98
CA SER A 752 26.59 31.21 -15.22
C SER A 752 28.08 30.88 -15.35
N ALA A 753 28.90 31.91 -15.26
CA ALA A 753 30.31 31.79 -14.89
C ALA A 753 30.50 31.64 -13.36
N THR A 754 29.47 31.24 -12.61
CA THR A 754 29.46 31.25 -11.13
C THR A 754 28.94 29.95 -10.51
N ASP A 755 28.68 28.90 -11.29
CA ASP A 755 28.22 27.60 -10.77
C ASP A 755 29.43 26.68 -10.47
N PRO A 756 29.68 26.34 -9.19
CA PRO A 756 30.80 25.48 -8.80
C PRO A 756 30.70 24.05 -9.34
N GLU A 757 29.50 23.54 -9.66
CA GLU A 757 29.35 22.23 -10.29
C GLU A 757 29.70 22.28 -11.78
N TRP A 758 29.36 23.38 -12.47
CA TRP A 758 29.84 23.62 -13.83
C TRP A 758 31.37 23.76 -13.87
N GLU A 759 31.96 24.42 -12.86
CA GLU A 759 33.43 24.46 -12.67
C GLU A 759 34.05 23.07 -12.45
N ARG A 760 33.35 22.15 -11.80
CA ARG A 760 33.79 20.76 -11.59
C ARG A 760 33.67 19.89 -12.83
N MET A 761 32.58 20.03 -13.60
CA MET A 761 32.37 19.28 -14.85
C MET A 761 33.27 19.78 -15.98
N THR A 762 33.73 21.04 -15.90
CA THR A 762 34.63 21.64 -16.90
C THR A 762 35.86 22.33 -16.28
N PRO A 763 36.78 21.60 -15.64
CA PRO A 763 37.93 22.20 -14.98
C PRO A 763 38.83 22.96 -15.99
N GLY A 764 38.95 24.28 -15.81
CA GLY A 764 39.81 25.14 -16.65
C GLY A 764 39.07 26.13 -17.57
N LEU A 765 37.77 26.33 -17.39
CA LEU A 765 36.94 27.26 -18.19
C LEU A 765 36.36 28.41 -17.36
N ILE A 766 37.23 29.16 -16.67
CA ILE A 766 36.83 30.31 -15.85
C ILE A 766 36.75 31.57 -16.73
N GLY A 767 35.57 32.23 -16.77
CA GLY A 767 35.47 33.67 -17.02
C GLY A 767 34.88 34.22 -18.35
N ALA A 768 34.02 33.53 -19.09
CA ALA A 768 33.39 34.11 -20.31
C ALA A 768 31.87 33.87 -20.41
N PRO A 769 31.02 34.93 -20.58
CA PRO A 769 29.56 34.83 -20.70
C PRO A 769 29.10 34.65 -22.16
N LEU A 770 28.05 33.83 -22.38
CA LEU A 770 27.50 33.32 -23.66
C LEU A 770 28.16 32.14 -24.43
N PRO A 771 29.46 31.80 -24.34
CA PRO A 771 30.14 31.32 -25.54
C PRO A 771 30.17 29.78 -25.63
N HIS A 772 30.14 29.11 -24.48
CA HIS A 772 30.34 27.66 -24.38
C HIS A 772 29.16 26.80 -24.84
N PHE A 773 27.98 27.38 -25.00
CA PHE A 773 26.74 26.64 -25.26
C PHE A 773 26.76 25.96 -26.64
N LEU A 774 27.23 26.62 -27.69
CA LEU A 774 27.32 26.03 -29.04
C LEU A 774 28.38 24.95 -29.15
N CYS A 775 29.53 25.12 -28.48
CA CYS A 775 30.53 24.06 -28.39
C CYS A 775 29.98 22.84 -27.64
N TRP A 776 29.14 23.05 -26.64
CA TRP A 776 28.61 22.00 -25.77
C TRP A 776 27.37 21.27 -26.32
N LEU A 777 26.46 21.99 -27.00
CA LEU A 777 25.37 21.37 -27.79
C LEU A 777 25.91 20.41 -28.85
N ALA A 778 27.17 20.61 -29.23
CA ALA A 778 27.82 19.86 -30.27
C ALA A 778 28.92 18.92 -29.77
N ASP A 779 29.23 18.87 -28.47
CA ASP A 779 30.28 18.01 -27.92
C ASP A 779 29.73 16.59 -27.66
N GLU A 780 30.27 15.60 -28.38
CA GLU A 780 29.97 14.17 -28.17
C GLU A 780 30.52 13.64 -26.84
N GLU A 781 31.57 14.26 -26.26
CA GLU A 781 32.14 13.82 -24.98
C GLU A 781 31.26 14.19 -23.77
N ALA A 782 30.36 15.15 -23.93
CA ALA A 782 29.36 15.48 -22.91
C ALA A 782 28.38 14.32 -22.65
N GLU A 783 28.11 13.47 -23.67
CA GLU A 783 27.31 12.24 -23.53
C GLU A 783 28.04 11.17 -22.68
N ALA A 784 29.38 11.11 -22.77
CA ALA A 784 30.18 10.15 -22.00
C ALA A 784 30.37 10.56 -20.52
N ALA A 785 30.44 11.87 -20.24
CA ALA A 785 30.62 12.39 -18.88
C ALA A 785 29.34 12.34 -18.01
N THR A 786 28.17 12.15 -18.61
CA THR A 786 26.86 12.21 -17.94
C THR A 786 26.10 10.89 -17.94
N ALA A 787 26.82 9.76 -17.96
CA ALA A 787 26.32 8.37 -17.90
C ALA A 787 25.50 7.99 -16.64
N GLN A 788 24.89 8.96 -15.95
CA GLN A 788 23.93 8.82 -14.85
C GLN A 788 22.46 8.95 -15.33
N GLY A 789 22.15 8.47 -16.54
CA GLY A 789 20.77 8.12 -16.91
C GLY A 789 19.93 9.17 -17.67
N ALA A 790 20.50 10.29 -18.13
CA ALA A 790 19.79 11.24 -18.99
C ALA A 790 19.95 10.87 -20.47
N ILE A 791 18.84 10.73 -21.21
CA ILE A 791 18.82 10.52 -22.66
C ILE A 791 18.87 11.90 -23.34
N TYR A 792 20.02 12.26 -23.90
CA TYR A 792 20.16 13.52 -24.64
C TYR A 792 19.81 13.33 -26.13
N LEU A 793 19.29 14.38 -26.77
CA LEU A 793 19.15 14.42 -28.23
C LEU A 793 20.52 14.42 -28.91
N ALA A 794 20.62 13.75 -30.07
CA ALA A 794 21.81 13.80 -30.91
C ALA A 794 22.22 15.26 -31.21
N PRO A 795 23.52 15.58 -31.24
CA PRO A 795 24.04 16.93 -31.53
C PRO A 795 23.38 17.62 -32.74
N GLU A 796 23.10 16.89 -33.83
CA GLU A 796 22.42 17.46 -35.00
C GLU A 796 21.02 17.99 -34.71
N HIS A 797 20.19 17.23 -33.98
CA HIS A 797 18.83 17.63 -33.65
C HIS A 797 18.81 18.82 -32.70
N ARG A 798 19.72 18.85 -31.72
CA ARG A 798 19.89 19.98 -30.79
C ARG A 798 20.15 21.29 -31.54
N MET A 799 21.07 21.24 -32.50
CA MET A 799 21.44 22.39 -33.33
C MET A 799 20.34 22.81 -34.30
N ASP A 800 19.59 21.85 -34.86
CA ASP A 800 18.46 22.12 -35.74
C ASP A 800 17.32 22.84 -35.01
N HIS A 801 16.92 22.35 -33.84
CA HIS A 801 15.85 22.96 -33.06
C HIS A 801 16.26 24.34 -32.53
N TRP A 802 17.50 24.50 -32.05
CA TRP A 802 18.02 25.80 -31.61
C TRP A 802 18.08 26.80 -32.78
N GLY A 803 18.54 26.36 -33.95
CA GLY A 803 18.58 27.17 -35.16
C GLY A 803 17.19 27.65 -35.58
N ASN A 804 16.19 26.76 -35.55
CA ASN A 804 14.80 27.12 -35.87
C ASN A 804 14.22 28.13 -34.86
N ALA A 805 14.47 27.95 -33.56
CA ALA A 805 14.04 28.88 -32.52
C ALA A 805 14.65 30.27 -32.73
N LEU A 806 15.96 30.37 -32.97
CA LEU A 806 16.61 31.66 -33.25
C LEU A 806 16.08 32.35 -34.51
N ILE A 807 15.86 31.60 -35.59
CA ILE A 807 15.28 32.14 -36.83
C ILE A 807 13.92 32.77 -36.55
N ARG A 808 13.07 32.08 -35.78
CA ARG A 808 11.73 32.59 -35.41
C ARG A 808 11.83 33.84 -34.53
N LEU A 809 12.68 33.82 -33.51
CA LEU A 809 12.92 34.97 -32.62
C LEU A 809 13.41 36.19 -33.41
N PHE A 810 14.38 36.00 -34.31
CA PHE A 810 14.89 37.08 -35.14
C PHE A 810 13.82 37.65 -36.09
N LYS A 811 13.06 36.79 -36.77
CA LYS A 811 11.95 37.22 -37.64
C LYS A 811 10.86 37.99 -36.89
N ALA A 812 10.64 37.65 -35.63
CA ALA A 812 9.71 38.35 -34.75
C ALA A 812 10.26 39.67 -34.16
N GLY A 813 11.50 40.05 -34.51
CA GLY A 813 12.16 41.25 -33.98
C GLY A 813 12.68 41.12 -32.55
N CYS A 814 12.66 39.91 -31.98
CA CYS A 814 13.13 39.64 -30.61
C CYS A 814 14.65 39.77 -30.48
N LEU A 815 15.38 39.72 -31.60
CA LEU A 815 16.84 39.81 -31.67
C LEU A 815 17.24 40.79 -32.76
N GLU A 816 18.30 41.55 -32.50
CA GLU A 816 18.95 42.40 -33.51
C GLU A 816 19.97 41.58 -34.33
N SER A 817 20.29 42.03 -35.55
CA SER A 817 21.23 41.31 -36.43
C SER A 817 22.58 41.06 -35.78
N ALA A 818 23.12 42.06 -35.07
CA ALA A 818 24.38 41.94 -34.35
C ALA A 818 24.32 40.87 -33.24
N GLN A 819 23.20 40.81 -32.50
CA GLN A 819 22.98 39.82 -31.44
C GLN A 819 22.87 38.40 -32.00
N VAL A 820 22.20 38.23 -33.14
CA VAL A 820 22.14 36.93 -33.83
C VAL A 820 23.52 36.50 -34.32
N VAL A 821 24.31 37.42 -34.89
CA VAL A 821 25.69 37.10 -35.31
C VAL A 821 26.55 36.72 -34.11
N ASP A 822 26.43 37.41 -32.97
CA ASP A 822 27.17 37.07 -31.76
C ASP A 822 26.76 35.71 -31.17
N LEU A 823 25.46 35.42 -31.15
CA LEU A 823 24.90 34.13 -30.72
C LEU A 823 25.35 32.98 -31.63
N LEU A 824 25.28 33.18 -32.95
CA LEU A 824 25.71 32.19 -33.94
C LEU A 824 27.21 31.96 -33.91
N ALA A 825 28.01 33.03 -33.72
CA ALA A 825 29.46 32.93 -33.66
C ALA A 825 29.94 32.01 -32.53
N GLY A 826 29.19 31.96 -31.40
CA GLY A 826 29.43 31.09 -30.25
C GLY A 826 30.87 31.12 -29.80
N TRP A 827 31.30 32.08 -28.98
CA TRP A 827 32.74 32.22 -28.73
C TRP A 827 33.25 31.08 -27.78
N ASN A 828 34.53 30.90 -27.56
CA ASN A 828 35.08 29.98 -26.57
C ASN A 828 36.47 30.52 -26.27
N ARG A 829 36.66 31.03 -25.04
CA ARG A 829 37.87 31.78 -24.67
C ARG A 829 38.23 32.91 -25.66
N GLY A 830 37.22 33.59 -26.20
CA GLY A 830 37.44 34.68 -27.16
C GLY A 830 37.66 34.23 -28.61
N GLU A 831 37.38 32.97 -28.95
CA GLU A 831 37.42 32.48 -30.34
C GLU A 831 36.10 31.86 -30.80
N PRO A 832 35.63 32.01 -32.05
CA PRO A 832 34.36 31.44 -32.50
C PRO A 832 34.30 29.90 -32.44
N ALA A 833 33.10 29.34 -32.24
CA ALA A 833 32.87 27.92 -31.94
C ALA A 833 33.25 27.01 -33.10
N LEU A 834 32.99 27.46 -34.34
CA LEU A 834 33.33 26.70 -35.53
C LEU A 834 34.85 26.47 -35.65
N PRO A 835 35.72 27.49 -35.60
CA PRO A 835 37.17 27.31 -35.49
C PRO A 835 37.62 26.35 -34.37
N VAL A 836 36.97 26.40 -33.21
CA VAL A 836 37.28 25.54 -32.07
C VAL A 836 36.92 24.08 -32.35
N ALA A 837 35.73 23.83 -32.88
CA ALA A 837 35.27 22.49 -33.29
C ALA A 837 36.19 21.88 -34.36
N MET A 838 36.64 22.71 -35.29
CA MET A 838 37.56 22.31 -36.35
C MET A 838 38.94 21.91 -35.83
N ARG A 839 39.47 22.64 -34.84
CA ARG A 839 40.73 22.24 -34.19
C ARG A 839 40.58 20.95 -33.37
N ARG A 840 39.40 20.69 -32.83
CA ARG A 840 39.08 19.45 -32.09
C ARG A 840 38.69 18.28 -33.00
N GLY A 841 38.56 18.49 -34.31
CA GLY A 841 38.20 17.45 -35.27
C GLY A 841 36.79 16.87 -35.11
N LYS A 842 35.84 17.63 -34.54
CA LYS A 842 34.46 17.15 -34.31
C LYS A 842 33.58 17.40 -35.54
N LEU A 843 33.58 16.47 -36.50
CA LEU A 843 32.94 16.64 -37.81
C LEU A 843 31.41 16.84 -37.75
N THR A 844 30.73 16.14 -36.86
CA THR A 844 29.28 16.27 -36.60
C THR A 844 28.91 17.67 -36.12
N THR A 845 29.65 18.19 -35.14
CA THR A 845 29.54 19.60 -34.67
C THR A 845 29.70 20.59 -35.80
N MET A 846 30.74 20.40 -36.61
CA MET A 846 31.07 21.29 -37.72
C MET A 846 29.92 21.30 -38.73
N ALA A 847 29.43 20.12 -39.13
CA ALA A 847 28.31 19.99 -40.05
C ALA A 847 27.05 20.71 -39.54
N ALA A 848 26.71 20.54 -38.25
CA ALA A 848 25.52 21.14 -37.65
C ALA A 848 25.60 22.68 -37.55
N LEU A 849 26.75 23.23 -37.15
CA LEU A 849 27.00 24.68 -37.14
C LEU A 849 26.89 25.26 -38.57
N MET A 850 27.55 24.61 -39.53
CA MET A 850 27.54 25.01 -40.95
C MET A 850 26.13 24.99 -41.56
N ARG A 851 25.33 23.95 -41.31
CA ARG A 851 23.91 23.87 -41.72
C ARG A 851 23.08 24.99 -41.12
N THR A 852 23.33 25.33 -39.86
CA THR A 852 22.65 26.45 -39.17
C THR A 852 22.99 27.79 -39.82
N TYR A 853 24.26 28.07 -40.06
CA TYR A 853 24.69 29.28 -40.79
C TYR A 853 24.08 29.37 -42.19
N ALA A 854 24.08 28.26 -42.93
CA ALA A 854 23.49 28.20 -44.27
C ALA A 854 21.97 28.49 -44.25
N ARG A 855 21.23 28.02 -43.24
CA ARG A 855 19.79 28.32 -43.09
C ARG A 855 19.51 29.79 -42.83
N PHE A 856 20.32 30.47 -42.01
CA PHE A 856 20.18 31.91 -41.79
C PHE A 856 20.45 32.70 -43.07
N ARG A 857 21.43 32.26 -43.87
CA ARG A 857 21.77 32.89 -45.15
C ARG A 857 20.68 32.64 -46.20
N SER A 858 20.19 31.42 -46.34
CA SER A 858 19.22 31.05 -47.37
C SER A 858 17.87 31.77 -47.21
N GLN A 859 17.55 32.17 -45.98
CA GLN A 859 16.36 32.96 -45.61
C GLN A 859 16.61 34.47 -45.60
N ASP A 860 17.76 34.95 -46.08
CA ASP A 860 18.15 36.37 -46.16
C ASP A 860 18.08 37.09 -44.79
N LEU A 861 18.30 36.38 -43.68
CA LEU A 861 18.21 36.93 -42.33
C LEU A 861 19.50 37.64 -41.88
N ILE A 862 20.63 37.26 -42.47
CA ILE A 862 21.95 37.83 -42.16
C ILE A 862 22.69 38.14 -43.45
N ASP A 863 22.93 39.43 -43.69
CA ASP A 863 23.83 39.94 -44.73
C ASP A 863 25.05 40.64 -44.13
N GLU A 864 25.56 40.08 -43.03
CA GLU A 864 26.62 40.73 -42.26
C GLU A 864 28.01 40.22 -42.71
N PRO A 865 28.90 41.12 -43.20
CA PRO A 865 30.28 40.76 -43.57
C PRO A 865 31.07 40.11 -42.44
N ARG A 866 30.66 40.36 -41.19
CA ARG A 866 31.22 39.73 -39.99
C ARG A 866 31.04 38.22 -39.99
N LEU A 867 29.89 37.70 -40.45
CA LEU A 867 29.66 36.25 -40.53
C LEU A 867 30.60 35.60 -41.55
N VAL A 868 30.74 36.22 -42.72
CA VAL A 868 31.71 35.81 -43.75
C VAL A 868 33.14 35.90 -43.22
N GLY A 869 33.45 36.95 -42.45
CA GLY A 869 34.74 37.12 -41.77
C GLY A 869 35.03 35.99 -40.78
N LEU A 870 34.06 35.61 -39.94
CA LEU A 870 34.17 34.49 -38.99
C LEU A 870 34.48 33.16 -39.69
N LEU A 871 33.87 32.94 -40.86
CA LEU A 871 34.08 31.77 -41.72
C LEU A 871 35.35 31.84 -42.57
N GLN A 872 36.07 32.96 -42.59
CA GLN A 872 37.35 33.12 -43.30
C GLN A 872 38.57 32.93 -42.39
N VAL A 873 38.41 32.94 -41.05
CA VAL A 873 39.48 32.68 -40.05
C VAL A 873 39.72 31.17 -39.84
N LEU A 874 39.40 30.35 -40.84
CA LEU A 874 39.52 28.90 -40.75
C LEU A 874 40.99 28.48 -40.64
N PRO A 875 41.35 27.60 -39.68
CA PRO A 875 42.73 27.17 -39.50
C PRO A 875 43.25 26.45 -40.75
N LYS A 876 44.47 26.78 -41.16
CA LYS A 876 45.17 26.10 -42.26
C LYS A 876 45.62 24.71 -41.79
N SER A 877 44.74 23.73 -41.93
CA SER A 877 44.98 22.31 -41.61
C SER A 877 45.22 22.03 -40.11
N PRO A 878 44.66 20.94 -39.53
CA PRO A 878 45.02 20.48 -38.20
C PRO A 878 46.44 19.88 -38.23
N ALA A 879 47.46 20.73 -38.28
CA ALA A 879 48.86 20.31 -38.30
C ALA A 879 49.33 19.99 -36.87
N GLY A 880 49.16 18.75 -36.42
CA GLY A 880 49.67 18.30 -35.12
C GLY A 880 49.26 16.90 -34.72
N THR A 881 50.09 15.93 -35.11
CA THR A 881 50.25 14.55 -34.58
C THR A 881 49.61 14.23 -33.22
N GLN A 882 48.35 13.79 -33.22
CA GLN A 882 47.88 12.70 -32.37
C GLN A 882 46.99 11.82 -33.24
N ALA A 883 47.10 10.50 -33.10
CA ALA A 883 46.30 9.54 -33.87
C ALA A 883 44.81 9.85 -33.66
N GLN A 884 44.14 10.37 -34.68
CA GLN A 884 42.73 10.69 -34.58
C GLN A 884 41.93 9.37 -34.49
N PRO A 885 40.89 9.32 -33.64
CA PRO A 885 39.98 8.18 -33.61
C PRO A 885 39.33 8.01 -34.99
N ARG A 886 39.11 6.76 -35.43
CA ARG A 886 38.40 6.47 -36.70
C ARG A 886 37.03 7.16 -36.68
N VAL A 887 36.86 8.17 -37.53
CA VAL A 887 35.59 8.89 -37.68
C VAL A 887 34.62 8.04 -38.51
N PRO A 888 33.33 7.92 -38.13
CA PRO A 888 32.33 7.23 -38.94
C PRO A 888 32.14 7.89 -40.31
N LEU A 889 31.98 7.08 -41.37
CA LEU A 889 31.73 7.51 -42.75
C LEU A 889 30.51 8.45 -42.86
N GLU A 890 29.49 8.22 -42.03
CA GLU A 890 28.28 9.03 -41.96
C GLU A 890 28.59 10.48 -41.55
N ALA A 891 29.46 10.69 -40.57
CA ALA A 891 29.86 12.02 -40.11
C ALA A 891 30.69 12.79 -41.16
N VAL A 892 31.53 12.08 -41.93
CA VAL A 892 32.28 12.66 -43.05
C VAL A 892 31.32 13.09 -44.17
N SER A 893 30.37 12.22 -44.53
CA SER A 893 29.34 12.51 -45.54
C SER A 893 28.50 13.74 -45.15
N ASP A 894 28.04 13.79 -43.90
CA ASP A 894 27.26 14.90 -43.37
C ASP A 894 28.03 16.23 -43.37
N TYR A 895 29.30 16.20 -42.97
CA TYR A 895 30.19 17.36 -43.03
C TYR A 895 30.41 17.86 -44.46
N VAL A 896 30.69 16.96 -45.41
CA VAL A 896 30.83 17.31 -46.82
C VAL A 896 29.55 17.94 -47.36
N SER A 897 28.39 17.39 -47.02
CA SER A 897 27.08 17.95 -47.40
C SER A 897 26.90 19.37 -46.87
N ALA A 898 27.26 19.63 -45.61
CA ALA A 898 27.17 20.95 -44.98
C ALA A 898 28.13 21.97 -45.62
N VAL A 899 29.38 21.59 -45.90
CA VAL A 899 30.35 22.45 -46.60
C VAL A 899 29.87 22.82 -48.00
N VAL A 900 29.32 21.85 -48.74
CA VAL A 900 28.71 22.08 -50.06
C VAL A 900 27.54 23.05 -49.95
N GLN A 901 26.67 22.89 -48.96
CA GLN A 901 25.54 23.78 -48.74
C GLN A 901 26.02 25.22 -48.47
N MET A 902 27.05 25.41 -47.64
CA MET A 902 27.64 26.73 -47.41
C MET A 902 28.23 27.37 -48.68
N ALA A 903 28.83 26.56 -49.55
CA ALA A 903 29.35 27.04 -50.84
C ALA A 903 28.20 27.49 -51.77
N VAL A 904 27.11 26.72 -51.82
CA VAL A 904 25.90 27.06 -52.59
C VAL A 904 25.26 28.36 -52.10
N GLU A 905 25.21 28.58 -50.78
CA GLU A 905 24.68 29.82 -50.18
C GLU A 905 25.69 30.99 -50.24
N GLY A 906 26.85 30.81 -50.88
CA GLY A 906 27.87 31.85 -51.06
C GLY A 906 28.65 32.22 -49.80
N LEU A 907 28.56 31.42 -48.74
CA LEU A 907 29.28 31.62 -47.48
C LEU A 907 30.75 31.14 -47.56
N LEU A 908 31.04 30.19 -48.45
CA LEU A 908 32.39 29.69 -48.71
C LEU A 908 32.75 29.81 -50.19
N SER A 909 34.00 30.18 -50.48
CA SER A 909 34.54 30.08 -51.84
C SER A 909 34.78 28.62 -52.23
N GLU A 910 34.79 28.31 -53.53
CA GLU A 910 35.15 26.98 -54.06
C GLU A 910 36.49 26.51 -53.46
N ARG A 911 37.49 27.39 -53.46
CA ARG A 911 38.83 27.11 -52.92
C ARG A 911 38.82 26.81 -51.42
N ALA A 912 38.01 27.54 -50.64
CA ALA A 912 37.88 27.30 -49.20
C ALA A 912 37.16 25.97 -48.93
N SER A 913 36.10 25.68 -49.68
CA SER A 913 35.31 24.45 -49.55
C SER A 913 36.16 23.20 -49.81
N VAL A 914 36.96 23.21 -50.88
CA VAL A 914 37.90 22.12 -51.19
C VAL A 914 38.93 21.96 -50.08
N SER A 915 39.54 23.06 -49.63
CA SER A 915 40.55 23.04 -48.55
C SER A 915 40.02 22.50 -47.22
N LEU A 916 38.72 22.61 -46.96
CA LEU A 916 38.06 22.12 -45.75
C LEU A 916 37.75 20.62 -45.78
N ILE A 917 37.54 20.06 -46.97
CA ILE A 917 37.14 18.66 -47.14
C ILE A 917 38.36 17.75 -47.35
N THR A 918 39.40 18.23 -48.03
CA THR A 918 40.59 17.44 -48.38
C THR A 918 41.26 16.71 -47.20
N PRO A 919 41.38 17.29 -45.99
CA PRO A 919 42.01 16.59 -44.86
C PRO A 919 41.26 15.32 -44.42
N TYR A 920 39.93 15.33 -44.42
CA TYR A 920 39.11 14.22 -43.91
C TYR A 920 38.93 13.10 -44.93
N LEU A 921 38.95 13.43 -46.23
CA LEU A 921 39.04 12.43 -47.30
C LEU A 921 40.40 11.71 -47.34
N SER A 922 41.40 12.18 -46.60
CA SER A 922 42.75 11.59 -46.63
C SER A 922 42.99 10.49 -45.60
N GLU A 923 42.19 10.44 -44.53
CA GLU A 923 42.31 9.44 -43.45
C GLU A 923 41.44 8.19 -43.71
N GLU A 924 40.45 8.28 -44.61
CA GLU A 924 39.53 7.19 -44.95
C GLU A 924 40.10 6.14 -45.91
N PHE A 925 41.11 6.53 -46.70
CA PHE A 925 41.82 5.63 -47.59
C PHE A 925 43.06 5.12 -46.88
N ASP A 926 43.06 3.82 -46.55
CA ASP A 926 44.28 3.12 -46.13
C ASP A 926 45.42 3.52 -47.08
N ALA A 927 46.62 3.73 -46.52
CA ALA A 927 47.77 4.34 -47.20
C ALA A 927 48.21 3.67 -48.53
N GLY A 928 47.56 2.59 -48.94
CA GLY A 928 47.79 1.84 -50.19
C GLY A 928 46.98 2.28 -51.43
N ASP A 929 45.90 3.09 -51.34
CA ASP A 929 45.11 3.47 -52.55
C ASP A 929 45.04 4.99 -52.80
N LEU A 930 46.20 5.54 -53.18
CA LEU A 930 46.35 6.94 -53.59
C LEU A 930 45.41 7.34 -54.75
N ALA A 931 45.09 6.39 -55.63
CA ALA A 931 44.23 6.63 -56.79
C ALA A 931 42.75 6.75 -56.40
N ALA A 932 42.27 5.97 -55.42
CA ALA A 932 40.93 6.15 -54.87
C ALA A 932 40.78 7.48 -54.12
N ARG A 933 41.81 7.90 -53.37
CA ARG A 933 41.86 9.22 -52.73
C ARG A 933 41.78 10.37 -53.73
N GLU A 934 42.62 10.36 -54.78
CA GLU A 934 42.57 11.40 -55.82
C GLU A 934 41.24 11.42 -56.59
N ARG A 935 40.62 10.25 -56.79
CA ARG A 935 39.29 10.15 -57.39
C ARG A 935 38.21 10.74 -56.48
N ALA A 936 38.22 10.44 -55.19
CA ALA A 936 37.26 10.98 -54.23
C ALA A 936 37.37 12.51 -54.11
N VAL A 937 38.59 13.05 -54.00
CA VAL A 937 38.83 14.50 -53.97
C VAL A 937 38.34 15.16 -55.26
N LYS A 938 38.70 14.63 -56.44
CA LYS A 938 38.19 15.16 -57.72
C LYS A 938 36.68 15.05 -57.85
N MET A 939 36.07 14.00 -57.30
CA MET A 939 34.62 13.79 -57.33
C MET A 939 33.90 14.83 -56.47
N VAL A 940 34.44 15.15 -55.29
CA VAL A 940 33.94 16.24 -54.44
C VAL A 940 34.20 17.61 -55.07
N GLU A 941 35.38 17.86 -55.63
CA GLU A 941 35.69 19.11 -56.37
C GLU A 941 34.69 19.33 -57.51
N ASN A 942 34.42 18.29 -58.30
CA ASN A 942 33.46 18.35 -59.39
C ASN A 942 32.02 18.50 -58.88
N ALA A 943 31.66 17.89 -57.75
CA ALA A 943 30.34 18.02 -57.14
C ALA A 943 30.10 19.42 -56.55
N VAL A 944 31.09 19.99 -55.85
CA VAL A 944 31.07 21.36 -55.34
C VAL A 944 30.97 22.33 -56.51
N ARG A 945 31.86 22.21 -57.51
CA ARG A 945 31.86 23.06 -58.70
C ARG A 945 30.54 22.98 -59.45
N SER A 946 30.05 21.78 -59.73
CA SER A 946 28.76 21.57 -60.39
C SER A 946 27.59 22.16 -59.61
N LYS A 947 27.53 22.01 -58.28
CA LYS A 947 26.45 22.60 -57.47
C LYS A 947 26.56 24.12 -57.37
N VAL A 948 27.75 24.70 -57.31
CA VAL A 948 27.96 26.16 -57.28
C VAL A 948 27.64 26.78 -58.65
N GLU A 949 28.04 26.14 -59.75
CA GLU A 949 27.76 26.60 -61.12
C GLU A 949 26.27 26.47 -61.48
N ASN A 950 25.58 25.44 -60.96
CA ASN A 950 24.15 25.21 -61.19
C ASN A 950 23.24 25.85 -60.13
N ALA A 951 23.79 26.44 -59.07
CA ALA A 951 23.00 27.17 -58.10
C ALA A 951 22.36 28.39 -58.79
N PRO A 952 21.05 28.63 -58.61
CA PRO A 952 20.41 29.79 -59.21
C PRO A 952 21.15 31.04 -58.75
N VAL A 953 21.80 31.74 -59.68
CA VAL A 953 22.52 32.98 -59.42
C VAL A 953 21.51 33.98 -58.85
N ARG A 954 21.45 34.09 -57.52
CA ARG A 954 20.70 35.15 -56.84
C ARG A 954 21.37 36.46 -57.24
N ARG A 955 20.77 37.18 -58.19
CA ARG A 955 21.20 38.55 -58.52
C ARG A 955 21.02 39.39 -57.26
N ASN A 956 22.12 39.75 -56.62
CA ASN A 956 22.15 40.80 -55.60
C ASN A 956 21.57 42.09 -56.21
N SER A 957 20.29 42.35 -55.99
CA SER A 957 19.77 43.72 -56.06
C SER A 957 20.27 44.43 -54.82
N ARG A 958 21.37 45.16 -54.99
CA ARG A 958 21.81 46.18 -54.04
C ARG A 958 20.72 47.22 -53.80
#